data_AF-A0A511M9L3-F1
#
_entry.id   AF-A0A511M9L3-F1
#
_cell.length_a   1.000
_cell.length_b   1.000
_cell.length_c   1.000
_cell.angle_alpha   90.00
_cell.angle_beta   90.00
_cell.angle_gamma   90.00
#
_symmetry.space_group_name_H-M   'P 1'
#
loop_
_entity.id
_entity.type
_entity.pdbx_description
1 polymer ?
#
loop_
_entity_poly.entity_id
_entity_poly.type
_entity_poly.pdbx_seq_one_letter_code
_entity_poly.pdbx_strand_id
1 'polypeptide(L)'
;MVTDVITIDAEFSAARKAMWDFFMDPQTYPRMFLGIGDCDRAETSDSHPVLLIRAWHDGTELGVPALRLVIGKELETFELQCPGLGSFAAIRLRGEQEQTRVTITYFGAGRIHPWIAAQDNADVIAWTMAGLDRITDAIVGTPTSVLVNGEESAAKQQVGTLKQMVSTGVVRTYRPDRALKQVGGLAKWGFTLAGGYAAAAGHSPHRLAVVDEVSAYTFGQMHARTHKLASALSMLGIGARDKVGLLSRNRVAMVECMVATGKLGVDTVLLNTGLSARQIEDVADRHGLSAIFLDDEYDALTRYVAAGVPRFATGQRSAFERYTVDDLIALDAPTFARPPHPGRLIVLTSGTSGTPKSAQRPQPKGFGTVAALLSRIPMRMDETMLIPAPLFHTWGLAALQISTPIRATVVLPERFDAEDCLRLIQEHRVTALIVVPVMVNRILDLPTHIRDRYDTSSLRVVASCGAPLAGPTVLKFMDTFGDVLYNVYGSTEVSWATIADPADLRAAPTTAGRPPLGTKLAVLDKDLRPVPRGVTGRIFVLNHMLFDGYTDATPPTEWGGLLDTGDLGYLDADGLLFVAGRDDEMIISGGENVFPRPVEEALSHLPQVSEVAVVGVPDKEYGQRLAAFVVTREGFGLDRDMVRNYIRHRLSRFSVPRDVTFLEALPRNATGKILKRTLIQPS
;
A
#
# COMPACT_ATOMS: atom_id res chain seq x y z
N MET A 1 10.54 -37.82 -14.73
CA MET A 1 10.17 -37.89 -13.31
C MET A 1 11.42 -37.92 -12.46
N VAL A 2 11.37 -37.23 -11.34
CA VAL A 2 12.52 -36.98 -10.48
C VAL A 2 13.00 -38.28 -9.85
N THR A 3 14.32 -38.50 -9.82
CA THR A 3 14.90 -39.68 -9.18
C THR A 3 14.97 -39.52 -7.67
N ASP A 4 15.07 -40.64 -6.95
CA ASP A 4 15.22 -40.63 -5.49
C ASP A 4 16.51 -39.94 -5.02
N VAL A 5 17.53 -39.84 -5.86
CA VAL A 5 18.78 -39.12 -5.55
C VAL A 5 19.15 -38.18 -6.69
N ILE A 6 19.44 -36.93 -6.37
CA ILE A 6 19.93 -35.92 -7.32
C ILE A 6 21.14 -35.24 -6.69
N THR A 7 22.27 -35.22 -7.39
CA THR A 7 23.47 -34.51 -6.95
C THR A 7 23.76 -33.34 -7.87
N ILE A 8 24.01 -32.18 -7.27
CA ILE A 8 24.46 -30.96 -7.91
C ILE A 8 25.85 -30.66 -7.34
N ASP A 9 26.83 -30.41 -8.21
CA ASP A 9 28.18 -30.02 -7.81
C ASP A 9 28.63 -28.88 -8.73
N ALA A 10 28.82 -27.69 -8.16
CA ALA A 10 29.13 -26.48 -8.92
C ALA A 10 30.07 -25.55 -8.15
N GLU A 11 30.85 -24.76 -8.87
CA GLU A 11 31.75 -23.75 -8.32
C GLU A 11 31.19 -22.34 -8.50
N PHE A 12 31.32 -21.53 -7.46
CA PHE A 12 30.83 -20.16 -7.41
C PHE A 12 31.94 -19.21 -6.94
N SER A 13 32.00 -18.04 -7.55
CA SER A 13 32.90 -16.95 -7.18
C SER A 13 32.39 -16.20 -5.96
N ALA A 14 32.31 -16.90 -4.83
CA ALA A 14 31.88 -16.35 -3.55
C ALA A 14 32.65 -17.01 -2.42
N ALA A 15 32.93 -16.23 -1.37
CA ALA A 15 33.60 -16.74 -0.18
C ALA A 15 32.74 -17.73 0.60
N ARG A 16 33.37 -18.81 1.08
CA ARG A 16 32.69 -19.91 1.77
C ARG A 16 31.89 -19.45 2.98
N LYS A 17 32.44 -18.51 3.75
CA LYS A 17 31.74 -17.93 4.91
C LYS A 17 30.48 -17.17 4.49
N ALA A 18 30.55 -16.39 3.41
CA ALA A 18 29.40 -15.62 2.94
C ALA A 18 28.27 -16.56 2.47
N MET A 19 28.61 -17.57 1.66
CA MET A 19 27.66 -18.64 1.28
C MET A 19 27.01 -19.31 2.50
N TRP A 20 27.83 -19.68 3.50
CA TRP A 20 27.34 -20.28 4.74
C TRP A 20 26.36 -19.37 5.47
N ASP A 21 26.69 -18.09 5.65
CA ASP A 21 25.84 -17.13 6.34
C ASP A 21 24.47 -17.00 5.67
N PHE A 22 24.43 -17.00 4.32
CA PHE A 22 23.18 -17.03 3.55
C PHE A 22 22.37 -18.30 3.82
N PHE A 23 22.97 -19.50 3.77
CA PHE A 23 22.25 -20.75 4.05
C PHE A 23 21.72 -20.84 5.48
N MET A 24 22.40 -20.24 6.46
CA MET A 24 21.97 -20.28 7.85
C MET A 24 20.84 -19.29 8.17
N ASP A 25 20.64 -18.28 7.33
CA ASP A 25 19.55 -17.33 7.44
C ASP A 25 18.26 -17.88 6.78
N PRO A 26 17.19 -18.16 7.55
CA PRO A 26 15.91 -18.61 7.00
C PRO A 26 15.34 -17.65 5.93
N GLN A 27 15.59 -16.35 6.06
CA GLN A 27 15.06 -15.34 5.15
C GLN A 27 15.73 -15.42 3.77
N THR A 28 16.86 -16.11 3.63
CA THR A 28 17.50 -16.35 2.33
C THR A 28 16.64 -17.20 1.41
N TYR A 29 15.94 -18.22 1.95
CA TYR A 29 15.17 -19.15 1.13
C TYR A 29 14.06 -18.46 0.31
N PRO A 30 13.13 -17.69 0.92
CA PRO A 30 12.11 -16.97 0.17
C PRO A 30 12.68 -15.84 -0.71
N ARG A 31 13.86 -15.30 -0.36
CA ARG A 31 14.49 -14.24 -1.16
C ARG A 31 15.17 -14.74 -2.42
N MET A 32 15.74 -15.95 -2.39
CA MET A 32 16.65 -16.44 -3.42
C MET A 32 16.09 -17.60 -4.25
N PHE A 33 15.08 -18.33 -3.75
CA PHE A 33 14.54 -19.49 -4.43
C PHE A 33 13.08 -19.26 -4.85
N LEU A 34 12.77 -19.53 -6.13
CA LEU A 34 11.44 -19.31 -6.69
C LEU A 34 10.40 -20.20 -6.02
N GLY A 35 9.22 -19.64 -5.79
CA GLY A 35 8.08 -20.38 -5.24
C GLY A 35 8.21 -20.69 -3.74
N ILE A 36 9.24 -20.20 -3.04
CA ILE A 36 9.25 -20.17 -1.58
C ILE A 36 8.68 -18.82 -1.14
N GLY A 37 7.48 -18.83 -0.58
CA GLY A 37 6.80 -17.61 -0.16
C GLY A 37 7.17 -17.15 1.25
N ASP A 38 7.55 -18.08 2.13
CA ASP A 38 7.95 -17.79 3.51
C ASP A 38 8.85 -18.89 4.09
N CYS A 39 9.70 -18.52 5.05
CA CYS A 39 10.55 -19.44 5.80
C CYS A 39 10.83 -18.91 7.21
N ASP A 40 10.19 -19.55 8.19
CA ASP A 40 10.24 -19.14 9.60
C ASP A 40 10.92 -20.19 10.48
N ARG A 41 11.49 -19.76 11.61
CA ARG A 41 11.98 -20.69 12.64
C ARG A 41 10.86 -21.04 13.62
N ALA A 42 10.58 -22.33 13.75
CA ALA A 42 9.71 -22.84 14.81
C ALA A 42 10.42 -22.81 16.17
N GLU A 43 9.65 -22.56 17.23
CA GLU A 43 10.13 -22.76 18.59
C GLU A 43 10.22 -24.24 18.90
N THR A 44 11.42 -24.71 19.20
CA THR A 44 11.64 -26.09 19.62
C THR A 44 12.63 -26.12 20.78
N SER A 45 12.45 -27.09 21.69
CA SER A 45 13.43 -27.41 22.73
C SER A 45 14.59 -28.28 22.21
N ASP A 46 14.59 -28.59 20.91
CA ASP A 46 15.54 -29.49 20.26
C ASP A 46 16.84 -28.73 19.93
N SER A 47 17.98 -29.43 19.85
CA SER A 47 19.27 -28.80 19.55
C SER A 47 19.40 -28.34 18.09
N HIS A 48 18.42 -28.68 17.26
CA HIS A 48 18.41 -28.44 15.82
C HIS A 48 17.25 -27.48 15.46
N PRO A 49 17.54 -26.33 14.83
CA PRO A 49 16.50 -25.41 14.39
C PRO A 49 15.52 -26.10 13.43
N VAL A 50 14.23 -25.84 13.61
CA VAL A 50 13.18 -26.30 12.69
C VAL A 50 12.71 -25.12 11.87
N LEU A 51 12.74 -25.26 10.55
CA LEU A 51 12.30 -24.28 9.55
C LEU A 51 10.90 -24.65 9.04
N LEU A 52 9.98 -23.71 9.09
CA LEU A 52 8.64 -23.80 8.53
C LEU A 52 8.65 -23.11 7.18
N ILE A 53 8.56 -23.88 6.10
CA ILE A 53 8.60 -23.35 4.74
C ILE A 53 7.20 -23.37 4.15
N ARG A 54 6.81 -22.25 3.54
CA ARG A 54 5.61 -22.18 2.71
C ARG A 54 6.04 -22.07 1.26
N ALA A 55 5.67 -23.06 0.46
CA ALA A 55 5.99 -23.11 -0.95
C ALA A 55 4.74 -23.13 -1.82
N TRP A 56 4.83 -22.50 -2.97
CA TRP A 56 3.74 -22.24 -3.89
C TRP A 56 4.18 -22.49 -5.33
N HIS A 57 3.26 -23.02 -6.13
CA HIS A 57 3.44 -23.13 -7.57
C HIS A 57 2.08 -22.95 -8.27
N ASP A 58 2.04 -22.12 -9.31
CA ASP A 58 0.85 -21.84 -10.12
C ASP A 58 -0.42 -21.60 -9.27
N GLY A 59 -0.29 -20.79 -8.21
CA GLY A 59 -1.39 -20.43 -7.31
C GLY A 59 -1.82 -21.53 -6.33
N THR A 60 -1.10 -22.65 -6.26
CA THR A 60 -1.36 -23.77 -5.35
C THR A 60 -0.30 -23.83 -4.27
N GLU A 61 -0.72 -23.91 -3.00
CA GLU A 61 0.19 -24.17 -1.88
C GLU A 61 0.62 -25.63 -1.92
N LEU A 62 1.93 -25.87 -1.91
CA LEU A 62 2.50 -27.22 -1.95
C LEU A 62 2.57 -27.87 -0.56
N GLY A 63 2.39 -27.08 0.52
CA GLY A 63 2.43 -27.56 1.90
C GLY A 63 3.75 -28.26 2.25
N VAL A 64 4.82 -27.51 2.52
CA VAL A 64 6.11 -28.12 2.88
C VAL A 64 6.14 -28.41 4.39
N PRO A 65 6.40 -29.66 4.82
CA PRO A 65 6.52 -29.95 6.23
C PRO A 65 7.74 -29.28 6.85
N ALA A 66 7.73 -29.17 8.17
CA ALA A 66 8.82 -28.60 8.94
C ALA A 66 10.17 -29.28 8.63
N LEU A 67 11.16 -28.50 8.20
CA LEU A 67 12.51 -28.96 7.91
C LEU A 67 13.40 -28.81 9.13
N ARG A 68 14.13 -29.85 9.52
CA ARG A 68 15.15 -29.79 10.56
C ARG A 68 16.50 -29.42 9.94
N LEU A 69 17.10 -28.32 10.40
CA LEU A 69 18.45 -27.93 10.03
C LEU A 69 19.46 -28.64 10.95
N VAL A 70 20.27 -29.52 10.39
CA VAL A 70 21.30 -30.28 11.11
C VAL A 70 22.68 -29.83 10.64
N ILE A 71 23.43 -29.17 11.53
CA ILE A 71 24.79 -28.73 11.24
C ILE A 71 25.74 -29.91 11.50
N GLY A 72 26.47 -30.34 10.47
CA GLY A 72 27.48 -31.38 10.60
C GLY A 72 28.82 -30.81 11.06
N LYS A 73 29.43 -29.99 10.19
CA LYS A 73 30.65 -29.24 10.50
C LYS A 73 30.46 -27.79 10.06
N GLU A 74 30.63 -26.87 11.00
CA GLU A 74 30.45 -25.44 10.75
C GLU A 74 31.30 -24.97 9.55
N LEU A 75 30.73 -24.12 8.70
CA LEU A 75 31.29 -23.64 7.44
C LEU A 75 31.52 -24.71 6.35
N GLU A 76 31.22 -25.99 6.60
CA GLU A 76 31.54 -27.09 5.67
C GLU A 76 30.35 -27.96 5.31
N THR A 77 29.52 -28.38 6.27
CA THR A 77 28.40 -29.30 5.99
C THR A 77 27.19 -29.04 6.86
N PHE A 78 26.01 -29.13 6.25
CA PHE A 78 24.73 -29.14 6.94
C PHE A 78 23.68 -29.92 6.12
N GLU A 79 22.59 -30.29 6.77
CA GLU A 79 21.47 -30.99 6.15
C GLU A 79 20.15 -30.27 6.45
N LEU A 80 19.27 -30.25 5.46
CA LEU A 80 17.86 -29.88 5.61
C LEU A 80 17.03 -31.14 5.54
N GLN A 81 16.63 -31.65 6.70
CA GLN A 81 15.91 -32.92 6.81
C GLN A 81 14.41 -32.68 6.88
N CYS A 82 13.63 -33.47 6.15
CA CYS A 82 12.17 -33.57 6.27
C CYS A 82 11.81 -34.99 6.75
N PRO A 83 11.93 -35.29 8.05
CA PRO A 83 11.79 -36.66 8.55
C PRO A 83 10.39 -37.25 8.26
N GLY A 84 9.35 -36.42 8.33
CA GLY A 84 7.97 -36.85 8.10
C GLY A 84 7.70 -37.39 6.70
N LEU A 85 8.51 -36.99 5.70
CA LEU A 85 8.39 -37.47 4.32
C LEU A 85 9.56 -38.38 3.91
N GLY A 86 10.49 -38.65 4.83
CA GLY A 86 11.70 -39.43 4.53
C GLY A 86 12.51 -38.81 3.39
N SER A 87 12.62 -37.48 3.36
CA SER A 87 13.40 -36.71 2.39
C SER A 87 14.40 -35.80 3.10
N PHE A 88 15.55 -35.52 2.48
CA PHE A 88 16.50 -34.53 2.99
C PHE A 88 17.40 -33.99 1.87
N ALA A 89 17.99 -32.82 2.09
CA ALA A 89 19.06 -32.27 1.28
C ALA A 89 20.34 -32.22 2.11
N ALA A 90 21.44 -32.79 1.60
CA ALA A 90 22.77 -32.69 2.20
C ALA A 90 23.61 -31.67 1.43
N ILE A 91 24.09 -30.64 2.11
CA ILE A 91 24.86 -29.55 1.52
C ILE A 91 26.31 -29.63 2.05
N ARG A 92 27.27 -29.52 1.13
CA ARG A 92 28.70 -29.47 1.44
C ARG A 92 29.35 -28.29 0.72
N LEU A 93 30.08 -27.48 1.48
CA LEU A 93 30.85 -26.35 0.99
C LEU A 93 32.35 -26.67 1.09
N ARG A 94 33.08 -26.53 -0.01
CA ARG A 94 34.54 -26.71 -0.08
C ARG A 94 35.18 -25.53 -0.79
N GLY A 95 36.39 -25.16 -0.40
CA GLY A 95 37.12 -24.03 -0.99
C GLY A 95 37.54 -23.02 0.07
N GLU A 96 38.46 -22.15 -0.31
CA GLU A 96 39.03 -21.07 0.50
C GLU A 96 39.01 -19.76 -0.30
N GLN A 97 39.05 -18.62 0.39
CA GLN A 97 39.05 -17.27 -0.20
C GLN A 97 37.78 -16.95 -0.99
N GLU A 98 37.90 -16.61 -2.28
CA GLU A 98 36.84 -16.05 -3.15
C GLU A 98 36.13 -17.10 -4.02
N GLN A 99 36.44 -18.40 -3.84
CA GLN A 99 35.77 -19.48 -4.58
C GLN A 99 35.29 -20.59 -3.65
N THR A 100 34.04 -21.01 -3.87
CA THR A 100 33.40 -22.09 -3.12
C THR A 100 32.76 -23.07 -4.08
N ARG A 101 33.17 -24.34 -3.97
CA ARG A 101 32.44 -25.47 -4.54
C ARG A 101 31.31 -25.87 -3.60
N VAL A 102 30.09 -25.85 -4.12
CA VAL A 102 28.86 -26.23 -3.42
C VAL A 102 28.38 -27.54 -4.00
N THR A 103 28.32 -28.57 -3.17
CA THR A 103 27.73 -29.86 -3.51
C THR A 103 26.42 -30.02 -2.74
N ILE A 104 25.29 -30.20 -3.44
CA ILE A 104 23.97 -30.46 -2.85
C ILE A 104 23.50 -31.83 -3.33
N THR A 105 23.13 -32.70 -2.40
CA THR A 105 22.50 -33.99 -2.73
C THR A 105 21.09 -34.04 -2.14
N TYR A 106 20.08 -34.07 -2.99
CA TYR A 106 18.70 -34.28 -2.59
C TYR A 106 18.39 -35.78 -2.54
N PHE A 107 17.73 -36.21 -1.47
CA PHE A 107 17.22 -37.55 -1.26
C PHE A 107 15.70 -37.51 -1.14
N GLY A 108 15.00 -38.29 -1.97
CA GLY A 108 13.54 -38.40 -1.98
C GLY A 108 12.81 -37.09 -2.32
N ALA A 109 13.36 -36.24 -3.20
CA ALA A 109 12.77 -34.93 -3.52
C ALA A 109 11.31 -35.03 -3.99
N GLY A 110 10.97 -36.05 -4.80
CA GLY A 110 9.59 -36.29 -5.24
C GLY A 110 8.61 -36.63 -4.10
N ARG A 111 9.09 -37.00 -2.91
CA ARG A 111 8.24 -37.28 -1.74
C ARG A 111 7.72 -36.01 -1.09
N ILE A 112 8.33 -34.85 -1.38
CA ILE A 112 7.95 -33.55 -0.83
C ILE A 112 6.54 -33.16 -1.29
N HIS A 113 6.24 -33.33 -2.58
CA HIS A 113 4.94 -33.00 -3.14
C HIS A 113 4.71 -33.74 -4.49
N PRO A 114 3.47 -34.16 -4.83
CA PRO A 114 3.17 -34.83 -6.10
C PRO A 114 3.60 -34.06 -7.35
N TRP A 115 3.50 -32.72 -7.33
CA TRP A 115 3.98 -31.88 -8.44
C TRP A 115 5.50 -32.01 -8.65
N ILE A 116 6.28 -32.09 -7.57
CA ILE A 116 7.74 -32.27 -7.64
C ILE A 116 8.06 -33.67 -8.17
N ALA A 117 7.30 -34.70 -7.76
CA ALA A 117 7.46 -36.06 -8.27
C ALA A 117 7.32 -36.14 -9.81
N ALA A 118 6.47 -35.28 -10.38
CA ALA A 118 6.23 -35.22 -11.82
C ALA A 118 7.31 -34.49 -12.62
N GLN A 119 8.17 -33.67 -11.99
CA GLN A 119 9.24 -32.93 -12.67
C GLN A 119 10.39 -33.84 -13.09
N ASP A 120 11.30 -33.36 -13.94
CA ASP A 120 12.54 -34.05 -14.26
C ASP A 120 13.69 -33.56 -13.35
N ASN A 121 14.75 -34.36 -13.24
CA ASN A 121 15.95 -33.96 -12.48
C ASN A 121 16.52 -32.63 -12.98
N ALA A 122 16.42 -32.37 -14.29
CA ALA A 122 16.88 -31.13 -14.89
C ALA A 122 16.17 -29.90 -14.32
N ASP A 123 14.88 -30.00 -14.00
CA ASP A 123 14.10 -28.89 -13.45
C ASP A 123 14.55 -28.58 -12.01
N VAL A 124 14.76 -29.61 -11.19
CA VAL A 124 15.25 -29.46 -9.81
C VAL A 124 16.68 -28.89 -9.77
N ILE A 125 17.54 -29.36 -10.69
CA ILE A 125 18.90 -28.83 -10.84
C ILE A 125 18.84 -27.36 -11.26
N ALA A 126 18.05 -27.01 -12.28
CA ALA A 126 17.92 -25.64 -12.76
C ALA A 126 17.37 -24.69 -11.68
N TRP A 127 16.35 -25.11 -10.94
CA TRP A 127 15.78 -24.33 -9.84
C TRP A 127 16.81 -24.09 -8.73
N THR A 128 17.57 -25.12 -8.36
CA THR A 128 18.61 -25.00 -7.32
C THR A 128 19.75 -24.09 -7.78
N MET A 129 20.27 -24.30 -8.99
CA MET A 129 21.35 -23.49 -9.55
C MET A 129 20.95 -22.02 -9.64
N ALA A 130 19.73 -21.71 -10.11
CA ALA A 130 19.25 -20.34 -10.18
C ALA A 130 19.18 -19.65 -8.80
N GLY A 131 18.89 -20.40 -7.73
CA GLY A 131 18.95 -19.87 -6.37
C GLY A 131 20.37 -19.61 -5.88
N LEU A 132 21.30 -20.52 -6.16
CA LEU A 132 22.72 -20.36 -5.83
C LEU A 132 23.40 -19.22 -6.60
N ASP A 133 23.02 -19.03 -7.87
CA ASP A 133 23.46 -17.90 -8.68
C ASP A 133 22.99 -16.57 -8.07
N ARG A 134 21.73 -16.50 -7.60
CA ARG A 134 21.22 -15.30 -6.89
C ARG A 134 21.92 -15.04 -5.57
N ILE A 135 22.27 -16.08 -4.80
CA ILE A 135 23.11 -15.92 -3.60
C ILE A 135 24.49 -15.37 -3.98
N THR A 136 25.09 -15.89 -5.05
CA THR A 136 26.40 -15.42 -5.51
C THR A 136 26.32 -13.96 -5.97
N ASP A 137 25.30 -13.59 -6.74
CA ASP A 137 25.01 -12.21 -7.14
C ASP A 137 24.86 -11.29 -5.92
N ALA A 138 24.20 -11.76 -4.87
CA ALA A 138 24.05 -11.04 -3.61
C ALA A 138 25.39 -10.79 -2.91
N ILE A 139 26.29 -11.77 -2.94
CA ILE A 139 27.63 -11.67 -2.34
C ILE A 139 28.53 -10.72 -3.14
N VAL A 140 28.52 -10.79 -4.47
CA VAL A 140 29.42 -9.99 -5.32
C VAL A 140 28.86 -8.61 -5.70
N GLY A 141 27.58 -8.34 -5.43
CA GLY A 141 26.96 -7.04 -5.68
C GLY A 141 26.45 -6.82 -7.11
N THR A 142 26.01 -7.89 -7.81
CA THR A 142 25.44 -7.78 -9.16
C THR A 142 24.16 -6.93 -9.17
N PRO A 143 24.04 -5.90 -10.03
CA PRO A 143 22.90 -4.96 -10.00
C PRO A 143 21.62 -5.53 -10.65
N THR A 144 20.90 -6.42 -9.95
CA THR A 144 19.74 -7.15 -10.50
C THR A 144 18.36 -6.66 -10.02
N SER A 145 18.30 -5.68 -9.12
CA SER A 145 17.05 -5.15 -8.55
C SER A 145 16.47 -3.95 -9.31
N VAL A 146 16.36 -4.05 -10.63
CA VAL A 146 15.60 -3.09 -11.47
C VAL A 146 14.49 -3.85 -12.19
N LEU A 147 13.23 -3.43 -11.94
CA LEU A 147 12.04 -3.97 -12.61
C LEU A 147 11.41 -2.89 -13.48
N VAL A 148 11.01 -3.30 -14.68
CA VAL A 148 10.20 -2.46 -15.58
C VAL A 148 8.98 -3.28 -15.94
N ASN A 149 7.80 -2.89 -15.45
CA ASN A 149 6.56 -3.42 -15.98
C ASN A 149 6.07 -2.50 -17.09
N GLY A 150 6.66 -2.62 -18.28
CA GLY A 150 6.29 -1.86 -19.45
C GLY A 150 6.99 -2.44 -20.67
N GLU A 151 6.26 -2.60 -21.77
CA GLU A 151 6.86 -3.05 -23.03
C GLU A 151 7.68 -1.89 -23.62
N GLU A 152 8.94 -2.14 -24.00
CA GLU A 152 9.93 -1.13 -24.46
C GLU A 152 9.47 -0.22 -25.63
N SER A 153 8.31 -0.51 -26.25
CA SER A 153 7.77 0.23 -27.38
C SER A 153 6.40 0.85 -27.08
N ALA A 154 6.25 2.13 -27.38
CA ALA A 154 5.00 2.89 -27.26
C ALA A 154 3.80 2.24 -27.99
N ALA A 155 4.04 1.54 -29.11
CA ALA A 155 3.00 0.85 -29.87
C ALA A 155 2.41 -0.35 -29.10
N LYS A 156 3.25 -1.06 -28.37
CA LYS A 156 2.90 -2.24 -27.55
C LYS A 156 2.20 -1.82 -26.25
N GLN A 157 2.65 -0.73 -25.64
CA GLN A 157 1.95 -0.07 -24.52
C GLN A 157 0.52 0.38 -24.90
N GLN A 158 0.30 0.85 -26.13
CA GLN A 158 -1.04 1.17 -26.64
C GLN A 158 -1.92 -0.09 -26.77
N VAL A 159 -1.38 -1.23 -27.19
CA VAL A 159 -2.10 -2.52 -27.25
C VAL A 159 -2.45 -3.03 -25.85
N GLY A 160 -1.53 -2.99 -24.90
CA GLY A 160 -1.79 -3.37 -23.50
C GLY A 160 -2.86 -2.49 -22.86
N THR A 161 -2.79 -1.17 -23.10
CA THR A 161 -3.82 -0.21 -22.68
C THR A 161 -5.17 -0.53 -23.32
N LEU A 162 -5.21 -0.83 -24.62
CA LEU A 162 -6.44 -1.16 -25.34
C LEU A 162 -7.05 -2.48 -24.83
N LYS A 163 -6.25 -3.51 -24.58
CA LYS A 163 -6.69 -4.79 -23.99
C LYS A 163 -7.31 -4.55 -22.61
N GLN A 164 -6.69 -3.72 -21.78
CA GLN A 164 -7.25 -3.35 -20.48
C GLN A 164 -8.52 -2.50 -20.60
N MET A 165 -8.59 -1.57 -21.54
CA MET A 165 -9.82 -0.82 -21.83
C MET A 165 -10.97 -1.73 -22.28
N VAL A 166 -10.67 -2.79 -23.04
CA VAL A 166 -11.67 -3.78 -23.46
C VAL A 166 -12.11 -4.68 -22.29
N SER A 167 -11.17 -5.19 -21.48
CA SER A 167 -11.49 -6.05 -20.33
C SER A 167 -12.27 -5.30 -19.23
N THR A 168 -11.95 -4.03 -19.03
CA THR A 168 -12.64 -3.15 -18.07
C THR A 168 -13.99 -2.66 -18.61
N GLY A 169 -14.19 -2.64 -19.93
CA GLY A 169 -15.43 -2.22 -20.59
C GLY A 169 -15.46 -0.74 -21.00
N VAL A 170 -14.33 -0.01 -20.89
CA VAL A 170 -14.17 1.41 -21.26
C VAL A 170 -14.56 1.67 -22.73
N VAL A 171 -14.39 0.69 -23.63
CA VAL A 171 -14.64 0.83 -25.09
C VAL A 171 -16.10 0.62 -25.50
N ARG A 172 -17.00 0.19 -24.61
CA ARG A 172 -18.42 -0.06 -24.96
C ARG A 172 -19.26 1.23 -24.96
N THR A 173 -19.00 2.12 -25.91
CA THR A 173 -19.86 3.27 -26.21
C THR A 173 -20.69 2.99 -27.47
N TYR A 174 -21.90 2.45 -27.30
CA TYR A 174 -22.80 2.12 -28.42
C TYR A 174 -23.45 3.36 -29.09
N ARG A 175 -23.11 4.59 -28.68
CA ARG A 175 -23.77 5.84 -29.10
C ARG A 175 -22.77 6.98 -29.39
N PRO A 176 -22.58 7.39 -30.66
CA PRO A 176 -21.63 8.43 -31.06
C PRO A 176 -21.89 9.81 -30.44
N ASP A 177 -23.16 10.15 -30.19
CA ASP A 177 -23.56 11.43 -29.57
C ASP A 177 -23.11 11.54 -28.10
N ARG A 178 -23.11 10.41 -27.38
CA ARG A 178 -22.61 10.33 -26.00
C ARG A 178 -21.09 10.36 -25.94
N ALA A 179 -20.42 9.71 -26.90
CA ALA A 179 -18.97 9.79 -27.03
C ALA A 179 -18.49 11.22 -27.31
N LEU A 180 -19.18 11.98 -28.17
CA LEU A 180 -18.83 13.37 -28.47
C LEU A 180 -18.96 14.28 -27.25
N LYS A 181 -20.02 14.13 -26.45
CA LYS A 181 -20.21 14.87 -25.19
C LYS A 181 -19.16 14.50 -24.13
N GLN A 182 -18.80 13.22 -24.04
CA GLN A 182 -17.76 12.73 -23.15
C GLN A 182 -16.38 13.35 -23.49
N VAL A 183 -16.04 13.38 -24.78
CA VAL A 183 -14.82 14.03 -25.28
C VAL A 183 -14.85 15.54 -25.02
N GLY A 184 -16.00 16.20 -25.22
CA GLY A 184 -16.16 17.63 -24.92
C GLY A 184 -15.91 17.97 -23.45
N GLY A 185 -16.33 17.13 -22.51
CA GLY A 185 -16.06 17.29 -21.08
C GLY A 185 -14.57 17.21 -20.74
N LEU A 186 -13.88 16.18 -21.26
CA LEU A 186 -12.44 15.99 -21.08
C LEU A 186 -11.62 17.09 -21.78
N ALA A 187 -12.01 17.51 -22.98
CA ALA A 187 -11.36 18.61 -23.69
C ALA A 187 -11.52 19.96 -22.95
N LYS A 188 -12.62 20.13 -22.21
CA LYS A 188 -12.88 21.36 -21.46
C LYS A 188 -12.06 21.42 -20.16
N TRP A 189 -11.98 20.32 -19.41
CA TRP A 189 -11.52 20.30 -18.03
C TRP A 189 -10.36 19.32 -17.74
N GLY A 190 -9.83 18.64 -18.76
CA GLY A 190 -8.78 17.63 -18.63
C GLY A 190 -9.25 16.33 -17.98
N PHE A 191 -8.32 15.43 -17.65
CA PHE A 191 -8.59 14.21 -16.87
C PHE A 191 -8.58 14.49 -15.36
N THR A 192 -9.23 15.57 -14.95
CA THR A 192 -9.43 15.97 -13.54
C THR A 192 -10.76 15.42 -13.01
N LEU A 193 -11.05 15.59 -11.72
CA LEU A 193 -12.41 15.31 -11.21
C LEU A 193 -13.47 16.13 -11.95
N ALA A 194 -13.19 17.42 -12.22
CA ALA A 194 -14.08 18.28 -13.00
C ALA A 194 -14.38 17.73 -14.40
N GLY A 195 -13.35 17.27 -15.11
CA GLY A 195 -13.51 16.66 -16.42
C GLY A 195 -14.14 15.27 -16.38
N GLY A 196 -13.79 14.44 -15.40
CA GLY A 196 -14.37 13.12 -15.20
C GLY A 196 -15.88 13.19 -14.96
N TYR A 197 -16.34 14.03 -14.03
CA TYR A 197 -17.78 14.24 -13.79
C TYR A 197 -18.49 14.86 -15.01
N ALA A 198 -17.88 15.80 -15.72
CA ALA A 198 -18.45 16.36 -16.95
C ALA A 198 -18.58 15.32 -18.06
N ALA A 199 -17.55 14.49 -18.25
CA ALA A 199 -17.52 13.44 -19.25
C ALA A 199 -18.55 12.34 -18.94
N ALA A 200 -18.63 11.91 -17.68
CA ALA A 200 -19.62 10.95 -17.22
C ALA A 200 -21.05 11.51 -17.30
N ALA A 201 -21.28 12.79 -17.01
CA ALA A 201 -22.58 13.43 -17.20
C ALA A 201 -23.00 13.50 -18.68
N GLY A 202 -22.06 13.74 -19.59
CA GLY A 202 -22.31 13.70 -21.03
C GLY A 202 -22.68 12.30 -21.55
N HIS A 203 -22.15 11.26 -20.91
CA HIS A 203 -22.35 9.87 -21.30
C HIS A 203 -23.56 9.19 -20.61
N SER A 204 -23.60 9.24 -19.28
CA SER A 204 -24.57 8.54 -18.40
C SER A 204 -25.20 9.51 -17.38
N PRO A 205 -25.96 10.53 -17.82
CA PRO A 205 -26.47 11.59 -16.93
C PRO A 205 -27.40 11.09 -15.82
N HIS A 206 -28.12 9.98 -16.04
CA HIS A 206 -29.08 9.42 -15.08
C HIS A 206 -28.49 8.36 -14.15
N ARG A 207 -27.21 8.00 -14.34
CA ARG A 207 -26.54 7.03 -13.46
C ARG A 207 -26.14 7.72 -12.16
N LEU A 208 -26.37 7.06 -11.03
CA LEU A 208 -25.89 7.52 -9.72
C LEU A 208 -24.37 7.65 -9.72
N ALA A 209 -23.90 8.83 -9.33
CA ALA A 209 -22.47 9.14 -9.27
C ALA A 209 -21.96 9.02 -7.83
N VAL A 210 -22.68 9.60 -6.89
CA VAL A 210 -22.29 9.64 -5.49
C VAL A 210 -23.52 9.58 -4.58
N VAL A 211 -23.38 8.85 -3.48
CA VAL A 211 -24.37 8.66 -2.42
C VAL A 211 -23.65 8.85 -1.08
N ASP A 212 -24.22 9.65 -0.19
CA ASP A 212 -23.88 9.67 1.24
C ASP A 212 -25.15 9.40 2.06
N GLU A 213 -25.11 9.62 3.38
CA GLU A 213 -26.23 9.32 4.29
C GLU A 213 -27.50 10.12 3.98
N VAL A 214 -27.39 11.30 3.37
CA VAL A 214 -28.51 12.24 3.19
C VAL A 214 -28.77 12.64 1.74
N SER A 215 -27.83 12.34 0.84
CA SER A 215 -27.86 12.78 -0.56
C SER A 215 -27.51 11.66 -1.52
N ALA A 216 -28.24 11.59 -2.63
CA ALA A 216 -27.90 10.72 -3.76
C ALA A 216 -28.04 11.52 -5.06
N TYR A 217 -26.93 11.69 -5.79
CA TYR A 217 -26.93 12.44 -7.04
C TYR A 217 -26.42 11.63 -8.21
N THR A 218 -27.09 11.80 -9.35
CA THR A 218 -26.62 11.29 -10.63
C THR A 218 -25.46 12.12 -11.17
N PHE A 219 -24.73 11.59 -12.16
CA PHE A 219 -23.67 12.36 -12.82
C PHE A 219 -24.19 13.67 -13.43
N GLY A 220 -25.40 13.66 -14.00
CA GLY A 220 -26.04 14.87 -14.53
C GLY A 220 -26.34 15.91 -13.44
N GLN A 221 -26.89 15.47 -12.30
CA GLN A 221 -27.16 16.35 -11.16
C GLN A 221 -25.87 16.91 -10.56
N MET A 222 -24.86 16.07 -10.32
CA MET A 222 -23.54 16.50 -9.84
C MET A 222 -22.92 17.53 -10.78
N HIS A 223 -22.98 17.32 -12.09
CA HIS A 223 -22.42 18.26 -13.05
C HIS A 223 -23.13 19.62 -13.02
N ALA A 224 -24.47 19.63 -12.90
CA ALA A 224 -25.25 20.86 -12.81
C ALA A 224 -25.00 21.60 -11.50
N ARG A 225 -25.08 20.90 -10.36
CA ARG A 225 -24.88 21.46 -9.03
C ARG A 225 -23.50 22.08 -8.87
N THR A 226 -22.45 21.37 -9.27
CA THR A 226 -21.07 21.87 -9.22
C THR A 226 -20.80 22.99 -10.23
N HIS A 227 -21.58 23.11 -11.31
CA HIS A 227 -21.51 24.29 -12.18
C HIS A 227 -22.10 25.52 -11.50
N LYS A 228 -23.25 25.38 -10.83
CA LYS A 228 -23.86 26.46 -10.04
C LYS A 228 -22.97 26.89 -8.87
N LEU A 229 -22.37 25.93 -8.16
CA LEU A 229 -21.41 26.23 -7.09
C LEU A 229 -20.20 27.02 -7.63
N ALA A 230 -19.64 26.63 -8.77
CA ALA A 230 -18.54 27.37 -9.40
C ALA A 230 -18.95 28.79 -9.82
N SER A 231 -20.17 28.96 -10.36
CA SER A 231 -20.74 30.29 -10.65
C SER A 231 -20.87 31.16 -9.40
N ALA A 232 -21.37 30.59 -8.31
CA ALA A 232 -21.53 31.30 -7.04
C ALA A 232 -20.17 31.76 -6.48
N LEU A 233 -19.17 30.88 -6.49
CA LEU A 233 -17.81 31.23 -6.06
C LEU A 233 -17.19 32.33 -6.94
N SER A 234 -17.42 32.26 -8.26
CA SER A 234 -16.98 33.32 -9.19
C SER A 234 -17.63 34.66 -8.89
N MET A 235 -18.94 34.68 -8.55
CA MET A 235 -19.67 35.88 -8.16
C MET A 235 -19.15 36.48 -6.85
N LEU A 236 -18.68 35.62 -5.93
CA LEU A 236 -18.02 36.02 -4.69
C LEU A 236 -16.55 36.45 -4.90
N GLY A 237 -16.06 36.49 -6.14
CA GLY A 237 -14.72 36.96 -6.49
C GLY A 237 -13.62 35.91 -6.41
N ILE A 238 -13.96 34.64 -6.14
CA ILE A 238 -12.99 33.53 -6.12
C ILE A 238 -12.76 33.05 -7.55
N GLY A 239 -11.49 32.92 -7.97
CA GLY A 239 -11.11 32.54 -9.33
C GLY A 239 -9.75 31.84 -9.41
N ALA A 240 -9.22 31.69 -10.63
CA ALA A 240 -8.05 30.85 -10.90
C ALA A 240 -6.71 31.30 -10.26
N ARG A 241 -6.69 32.39 -9.49
CA ARG A 241 -5.53 32.84 -8.70
C ARG A 241 -5.63 32.44 -7.23
N ASP A 242 -6.81 32.02 -6.80
CA ASP A 242 -7.13 31.74 -5.41
C ASP A 242 -6.86 30.29 -5.05
N LYS A 243 -6.73 30.06 -3.74
CA LYS A 243 -6.72 28.72 -3.14
C LYS A 243 -7.81 28.65 -2.09
N VAL A 244 -8.47 27.49 -1.99
CA VAL A 244 -9.47 27.27 -0.94
C VAL A 244 -9.10 26.06 -0.09
N GLY A 245 -9.33 26.17 1.20
CA GLY A 245 -9.19 25.05 2.13
C GLY A 245 -10.45 24.20 2.15
N LEU A 246 -10.30 22.88 2.26
CA LEU A 246 -11.41 21.96 2.44
C LEU A 246 -11.14 21.07 3.66
N LEU A 247 -11.87 21.32 4.75
CA LEU A 247 -11.77 20.64 6.04
C LEU A 247 -13.10 19.96 6.37
N SER A 248 -13.34 18.80 5.74
CA SER A 248 -14.63 18.10 5.81
C SER A 248 -14.44 16.58 5.88
N ARG A 249 -15.44 15.90 6.43
CA ARG A 249 -15.66 14.46 6.33
C ARG A 249 -15.91 14.04 4.88
N ASN A 250 -15.92 12.74 4.65
CA ASN A 250 -16.38 12.19 3.38
C ASN A 250 -17.88 12.48 3.24
N ARG A 251 -18.25 13.31 2.27
CA ARG A 251 -19.65 13.59 1.92
C ARG A 251 -19.75 14.15 0.51
N VAL A 252 -20.97 14.21 0.00
CA VAL A 252 -21.27 14.76 -1.33
C VAL A 252 -20.77 16.20 -1.46
N ALA A 253 -21.02 17.06 -0.46
CA ALA A 253 -20.58 18.45 -0.49
C ALA A 253 -19.07 18.62 -0.68
N MET A 254 -18.26 17.73 -0.08
CA MET A 254 -16.80 17.72 -0.25
C MET A 254 -16.43 17.46 -1.72
N VAL A 255 -17.10 16.49 -2.36
CA VAL A 255 -16.94 16.19 -3.79
C VAL A 255 -17.39 17.38 -4.65
N GLU A 256 -18.50 18.01 -4.29
CA GLU A 256 -19.01 19.18 -5.00
C GLU A 256 -18.01 20.34 -5.00
N CYS A 257 -17.44 20.65 -3.84
CA CYS A 257 -16.39 21.67 -3.68
C CYS A 257 -15.20 21.36 -4.60
N MET A 258 -14.62 20.15 -4.54
CA MET A 258 -13.47 19.77 -5.38
C MET A 258 -13.76 19.87 -6.88
N VAL A 259 -14.96 19.51 -7.31
CA VAL A 259 -15.36 19.57 -8.73
C VAL A 259 -15.61 21.02 -9.16
N ALA A 260 -16.25 21.83 -8.32
CA ALA A 260 -16.55 23.23 -8.61
C ALA A 260 -15.29 24.09 -8.68
N THR A 261 -14.38 23.95 -7.72
CA THR A 261 -13.08 24.65 -7.71
C THR A 261 -12.23 24.23 -8.90
N GLY A 262 -12.20 22.93 -9.22
CA GLY A 262 -11.55 22.40 -10.41
C GLY A 262 -12.08 23.02 -11.71
N LYS A 263 -13.40 23.23 -11.82
CA LYS A 263 -14.03 23.94 -12.95
C LYS A 263 -13.67 25.43 -12.99
N LEU A 264 -13.45 26.06 -11.83
CA LEU A 264 -13.17 27.49 -11.73
C LEU A 264 -11.67 27.83 -11.86
N GLY A 265 -10.81 26.81 -11.92
CA GLY A 265 -9.35 26.99 -11.95
C GLY A 265 -8.74 27.22 -10.56
N VAL A 266 -9.52 27.04 -9.49
CA VAL A 266 -9.13 27.32 -8.10
C VAL A 266 -8.42 26.10 -7.52
N ASP A 267 -7.25 26.30 -6.91
CA ASP A 267 -6.56 25.21 -6.23
C ASP A 267 -7.26 24.87 -4.90
N THR A 268 -7.45 23.59 -4.63
CA THR A 268 -8.06 23.13 -3.38
C THR A 268 -7.00 22.47 -2.50
N VAL A 269 -6.78 23.03 -1.31
CA VAL A 269 -5.93 22.45 -0.27
C VAL A 269 -6.79 21.55 0.60
N LEU A 270 -6.54 20.25 0.54
CA LEU A 270 -7.25 19.25 1.32
C LEU A 270 -6.68 19.23 2.75
N LEU A 271 -7.39 19.88 3.67
CA LEU A 271 -6.97 20.03 5.05
C LEU A 271 -7.22 18.73 5.82
N ASN A 272 -6.20 18.27 6.53
CA ASN A 272 -6.27 17.04 7.31
C ASN A 272 -6.94 17.32 8.66
N THR A 273 -8.01 16.56 8.95
CA THR A 273 -8.83 16.72 10.16
C THR A 273 -8.11 16.31 11.45
N GLY A 274 -6.96 15.65 11.35
CA GLY A 274 -6.07 15.33 12.46
C GLY A 274 -5.03 16.41 12.78
N LEU A 275 -5.03 17.55 12.06
CA LEU A 275 -4.13 18.66 12.35
C LEU A 275 -4.63 19.50 13.53
N SER A 276 -3.69 20.06 14.28
CA SER A 276 -4.01 21.05 15.31
C SER A 276 -4.45 22.39 14.69
N ALA A 277 -5.16 23.21 15.47
CA ALA A 277 -5.62 24.52 15.02
C ALA A 277 -4.48 25.44 14.52
N ARG A 278 -3.30 25.37 15.17
CA ARG A 278 -2.10 26.11 14.74
C ARG A 278 -1.55 25.61 13.41
N GLN A 279 -1.52 24.30 13.19
CA GLN A 279 -1.10 23.75 11.91
C GLN A 279 -2.08 24.10 10.78
N ILE A 280 -3.37 24.19 11.07
CA ILE A 280 -4.38 24.66 10.09
C ILE A 280 -4.16 26.14 9.76
N GLU A 281 -3.91 27.00 10.76
CA GLU A 281 -3.51 28.41 10.56
C GLU A 281 -2.25 28.52 9.70
N ASP A 282 -1.18 27.80 10.05
CA ASP A 282 0.08 27.81 9.30
C ASP A 282 -0.11 27.42 7.83
N VAL A 283 -0.95 26.41 7.56
CA VAL A 283 -1.28 25.99 6.19
C VAL A 283 -2.12 27.05 5.49
N ALA A 284 -3.10 27.65 6.19
CA ALA A 284 -3.96 28.69 5.62
C ALA A 284 -3.16 29.91 5.19
N ASP A 285 -2.25 30.38 6.04
CA ASP A 285 -1.40 31.55 5.78
C ASP A 285 -0.38 31.27 4.68
N ARG A 286 0.29 30.09 4.73
CA ARG A 286 1.29 29.70 3.73
C ARG A 286 0.71 29.60 2.32
N HIS A 287 -0.52 29.12 2.20
CA HIS A 287 -1.22 28.99 0.91
C HIS A 287 -2.02 30.23 0.52
N GLY A 288 -2.16 31.21 1.41
CA GLY A 288 -2.98 32.41 1.18
C GLY A 288 -4.42 32.03 0.84
N LEU A 289 -5.08 31.22 1.68
CA LEU A 289 -6.42 30.72 1.39
C LEU A 289 -7.44 31.86 1.31
N SER A 290 -8.17 31.94 0.20
CA SER A 290 -9.21 32.93 -0.05
C SER A 290 -10.57 32.53 0.53
N ALA A 291 -10.76 31.25 0.86
CA ALA A 291 -11.92 30.73 1.57
C ALA A 291 -11.63 29.35 2.20
N ILE A 292 -12.46 28.94 3.16
CA ILE A 292 -12.45 27.58 3.72
C ILE A 292 -13.86 26.99 3.70
N PHE A 293 -13.99 25.80 3.11
CA PHE A 293 -15.15 24.93 3.28
C PHE A 293 -14.90 24.00 4.46
N LEU A 294 -15.77 24.01 5.46
CA LEU A 294 -15.59 23.21 6.67
C LEU A 294 -16.88 22.62 7.24
N ASP A 295 -16.74 21.47 7.89
CA ASP A 295 -17.78 20.98 8.78
C ASP A 295 -17.74 21.77 10.08
N ASP A 296 -18.92 22.02 10.64
CA ASP A 296 -19.05 22.74 11.90
C ASP A 296 -18.33 22.05 13.07
N GLU A 297 -18.21 20.71 13.04
CA GLU A 297 -17.43 19.96 14.05
C GLU A 297 -15.94 20.38 14.09
N TYR A 298 -15.43 20.97 13.00
CA TYR A 298 -14.05 21.41 12.87
C TYR A 298 -13.86 22.91 13.04
N ASP A 299 -14.90 23.65 13.43
CA ASP A 299 -14.82 25.10 13.64
C ASP A 299 -13.64 25.51 14.54
N ALA A 300 -13.49 24.81 15.67
CA ALA A 300 -12.43 25.07 16.64
C ALA A 300 -11.00 24.93 16.06
N LEU A 301 -10.82 24.16 14.99
CA LEU A 301 -9.55 24.04 14.28
C LEU A 301 -9.21 25.27 13.43
N THR A 302 -10.20 26.10 13.10
CA THR A 302 -10.00 27.32 12.30
C THR A 302 -10.01 28.61 13.13
N ARG A 303 -10.00 28.50 14.47
CA ARG A 303 -10.10 29.64 15.40
C ARG A 303 -8.97 30.67 15.26
N TYR A 304 -7.81 30.24 14.76
CA TYR A 304 -6.65 31.11 14.54
C TYR A 304 -6.51 31.58 13.09
N VAL A 305 -7.29 31.02 12.15
CA VAL A 305 -7.30 31.51 10.76
C VAL A 305 -7.90 32.92 10.74
N ALA A 306 -7.29 33.82 9.95
CA ALA A 306 -7.71 35.21 9.85
C ALA A 306 -9.23 35.37 9.63
N ALA A 307 -9.84 36.31 10.36
CA ALA A 307 -11.29 36.54 10.31
C ALA A 307 -11.78 36.95 8.91
N GLY A 308 -10.90 37.55 8.09
CA GLY A 308 -11.20 37.93 6.71
C GLY A 308 -11.31 36.77 5.72
N VAL A 309 -10.93 35.55 6.10
CA VAL A 309 -11.09 34.36 5.25
C VAL A 309 -12.52 33.83 5.43
N PRO A 310 -13.41 33.93 4.42
CA PRO A 310 -14.78 33.44 4.51
C PRO A 310 -14.81 31.92 4.74
N ARG A 311 -15.77 31.50 5.56
CA ARG A 311 -15.99 30.11 5.96
C ARG A 311 -17.37 29.65 5.49
N PHE A 312 -17.43 28.56 4.74
CA PHE A 312 -18.66 27.99 4.19
C PHE A 312 -18.90 26.60 4.78
N ALA A 313 -20.14 26.31 5.15
CA ALA A 313 -20.48 25.02 5.75
C ALA A 313 -20.64 23.94 4.68
N THR A 314 -20.02 22.78 4.91
CA THR A 314 -20.21 21.57 4.09
C THR A 314 -21.33 20.66 4.60
N GLY A 315 -21.94 20.99 5.74
CA GLY A 315 -23.17 20.33 6.22
C GLY A 315 -24.43 20.95 5.60
N GLN A 316 -25.56 20.24 5.69
CA GLN A 316 -26.87 20.75 5.22
C GLN A 316 -27.38 21.96 6.02
N ARG A 317 -26.84 22.17 7.23
CA ARG A 317 -27.12 23.30 8.11
C ARG A 317 -25.84 23.72 8.79
N SER A 318 -25.78 25.00 9.19
CA SER A 318 -24.70 25.49 10.04
C SER A 318 -25.22 26.01 11.38
N ALA A 319 -24.60 25.58 12.48
CA ALA A 319 -24.77 26.12 13.82
C ALA A 319 -24.10 27.49 14.00
N PHE A 320 -23.27 27.92 13.04
CA PHE A 320 -22.56 29.20 13.05
C PHE A 320 -23.11 30.20 12.02
N GLU A 321 -24.35 29.97 11.54
CA GLU A 321 -25.05 30.84 10.56
C GLU A 321 -24.25 31.08 9.27
N ARG A 322 -23.43 30.11 8.86
CA ARG A 322 -22.68 30.15 7.60
C ARG A 322 -23.56 29.77 6.43
N TYR A 323 -23.28 30.34 5.26
CA TYR A 323 -23.77 29.80 3.99
C TYR A 323 -23.27 28.36 3.81
N THR A 324 -24.21 27.47 3.55
CA THR A 324 -23.93 26.07 3.18
C THR A 324 -23.59 25.98 1.69
N VAL A 325 -23.06 24.84 1.26
CA VAL A 325 -22.87 24.53 -0.16
C VAL A 325 -24.19 24.62 -0.94
N ASP A 326 -25.31 24.17 -0.35
CA ASP A 326 -26.63 24.27 -0.97
C ASP A 326 -27.10 25.72 -1.11
N ASP A 327 -26.86 26.57 -0.11
CA ASP A 327 -27.20 27.99 -0.19
C ASP A 327 -26.42 28.68 -1.32
N LEU A 328 -25.12 28.38 -1.45
CA LEU A 328 -24.31 28.91 -2.55
C LEU A 328 -24.82 28.44 -3.91
N ILE A 329 -25.22 27.18 -4.05
CA ILE A 329 -25.82 26.64 -5.28
C ILE A 329 -27.16 27.33 -5.59
N ALA A 330 -27.94 27.70 -4.57
CA ALA A 330 -29.23 28.35 -4.70
C ALA A 330 -29.17 29.84 -5.09
N LEU A 331 -27.99 30.49 -5.00
CA LEU A 331 -27.80 31.88 -5.44
C LEU A 331 -28.06 32.11 -6.93
N ASP A 332 -28.10 31.04 -7.74
CA ASP A 332 -28.34 31.06 -9.18
C ASP A 332 -27.51 32.10 -9.94
N ALA A 333 -26.23 32.20 -9.55
CA ALA A 333 -25.29 33.18 -10.08
C ALA A 333 -25.04 33.01 -11.59
N PRO A 334 -24.71 34.11 -12.30
CA PRO A 334 -24.32 34.06 -13.71
C PRO A 334 -23.17 33.07 -13.96
N THR A 335 -23.14 32.51 -15.17
CA THR A 335 -22.06 31.58 -15.57
C THR A 335 -20.70 32.27 -15.54
N PHE A 336 -19.65 31.50 -15.22
CA PHE A 336 -18.28 32.00 -15.09
C PHE A 336 -17.48 31.82 -16.40
N ALA A 337 -16.46 32.66 -16.59
CA ALA A 337 -15.53 32.54 -17.71
C ALA A 337 -14.67 31.26 -17.57
N ARG A 338 -14.39 30.59 -18.69
CA ARG A 338 -13.52 29.40 -18.68
C ARG A 338 -12.13 29.79 -18.15
N PRO A 339 -11.61 29.12 -17.11
CA PRO A 339 -10.28 29.42 -16.61
C PRO A 339 -9.19 28.95 -17.59
N PRO A 340 -7.98 29.54 -17.51
CA PRO A 340 -6.85 29.16 -18.37
C PRO A 340 -6.29 27.77 -18.04
N HIS A 341 -6.51 27.26 -16.83
CA HIS A 341 -6.15 25.93 -16.39
C HIS A 341 -7.23 25.40 -15.42
N PRO A 342 -7.43 24.08 -15.32
CA PRO A 342 -8.26 23.51 -14.27
C PRO A 342 -7.55 23.62 -12.92
N GLY A 343 -8.32 23.75 -11.84
CA GLY A 343 -7.81 23.85 -10.48
C GLY A 343 -7.10 22.57 -10.04
N ARG A 344 -6.04 22.70 -9.23
CA ARG A 344 -5.27 21.56 -8.73
C ARG A 344 -5.78 21.11 -7.36
N LEU A 345 -5.50 19.85 -7.03
CA LEU A 345 -5.71 19.31 -5.69
C LEU A 345 -4.36 19.23 -4.99
N ILE A 346 -4.24 19.87 -3.83
CA ILE A 346 -3.05 19.88 -3.00
C ILE A 346 -3.33 19.00 -1.80
N VAL A 347 -2.57 17.91 -1.67
CA VAL A 347 -2.70 16.94 -0.59
C VAL A 347 -1.62 17.19 0.45
N LEU A 348 -1.99 17.24 1.73
CA LEU A 348 -1.03 17.40 2.81
C LEU A 348 -0.43 16.04 3.21
N THR A 349 0.90 15.95 3.23
CA THR A 349 1.65 14.79 3.71
C THR A 349 2.16 15.01 5.13
N SER A 350 2.17 13.96 5.94
CA SER A 350 2.77 14.01 7.28
C SER A 350 4.29 14.13 7.14
N GLY A 351 4.84 15.33 7.30
CA GLY A 351 6.28 15.55 7.33
C GLY A 351 6.92 15.00 8.61
N THR A 352 8.15 14.51 8.52
CA THR A 352 8.98 14.08 9.65
C THR A 352 9.28 15.22 10.63
N SER A 353 9.23 16.47 10.16
CA SER A 353 9.43 17.71 10.94
C SER A 353 8.22 18.15 11.78
N GLY A 354 7.09 17.43 11.71
CA GLY A 354 5.86 17.78 12.43
C GLY A 354 4.94 18.78 11.71
N THR A 355 5.46 19.55 10.76
CA THR A 355 4.66 20.42 9.87
C THR A 355 4.29 19.67 8.58
N PRO A 356 3.02 19.62 8.17
CA PRO A 356 2.62 18.96 6.93
C PRO A 356 3.27 19.61 5.71
N LYS A 357 3.69 18.80 4.74
CA LYS A 357 4.18 19.25 3.44
C LYS A 357 3.04 19.21 2.43
N SER A 358 3.07 20.09 1.45
CA SER A 358 1.98 20.29 0.51
C SER A 358 2.35 19.70 -0.85
N ALA A 359 1.88 18.49 -1.13
CA ALA A 359 2.16 17.77 -2.37
C ALA A 359 1.14 18.14 -3.46
N GLN A 360 1.63 18.61 -4.60
CA GLN A 360 0.79 18.87 -5.77
C GLN A 360 0.45 17.56 -6.47
N ARG A 361 -0.84 17.23 -6.55
CA ARG A 361 -1.30 16.04 -7.26
C ARG A 361 -1.20 16.27 -8.77
N PRO A 362 -0.57 15.35 -9.53
CA PRO A 362 -0.42 15.52 -10.96
C PRO A 362 -1.77 15.29 -11.63
N GLN A 363 -2.00 15.94 -12.77
CA GLN A 363 -3.17 15.67 -13.58
C GLN A 363 -2.89 14.46 -14.47
N PRO A 364 -3.77 13.42 -14.48
CA PRO A 364 -3.65 12.32 -15.40
C PRO A 364 -3.54 12.84 -16.84
N LYS A 365 -2.58 12.29 -17.61
CA LYS A 365 -2.36 12.72 -19.00
C LYS A 365 -3.26 11.97 -19.99
N GLY A 366 -3.96 10.93 -19.53
CA GLY A 366 -4.89 10.16 -20.33
C GLY A 366 -5.38 8.89 -19.64
N PHE A 367 -6.15 8.09 -20.37
CA PHE A 367 -6.67 6.81 -19.87
C PHE A 367 -5.59 5.76 -19.57
N GLY A 368 -4.38 5.91 -20.11
CA GLY A 368 -3.24 5.05 -19.75
C GLY A 368 -2.99 5.02 -18.24
N THR A 369 -3.28 6.14 -17.56
CA THR A 369 -3.19 6.23 -16.10
C THR A 369 -4.13 5.28 -15.38
N VAL A 370 -5.37 5.27 -15.83
CA VAL A 370 -6.42 4.42 -15.29
C VAL A 370 -6.14 2.96 -15.64
N ALA A 371 -5.75 2.69 -16.88
CA ALA A 371 -5.42 1.34 -17.35
C ALA A 371 -4.25 0.72 -16.59
N ALA A 372 -3.26 1.53 -16.19
CA ALA A 372 -2.15 1.06 -15.39
C ALA A 372 -2.58 0.52 -14.02
N LEU A 373 -3.40 1.26 -13.27
CA LEU A 373 -3.92 0.73 -12.00
C LEU A 373 -4.84 -0.48 -12.23
N LEU A 374 -5.74 -0.39 -13.22
CA LEU A 374 -6.68 -1.47 -13.54
C LEU A 374 -5.99 -2.74 -14.06
N SER A 375 -4.73 -2.65 -14.51
CA SER A 375 -3.93 -3.83 -14.90
C SER A 375 -3.68 -4.81 -13.75
N ARG A 376 -3.80 -4.35 -12.50
CA ARG A 376 -3.61 -5.15 -11.29
C ARG A 376 -4.85 -5.19 -10.39
N ILE A 377 -5.67 -4.14 -10.38
CA ILE A 377 -6.92 -4.10 -9.62
C ILE A 377 -8.11 -4.12 -10.59
N PRO A 378 -8.80 -5.26 -10.79
CA PRO A 378 -9.76 -5.45 -11.88
C PRO A 378 -11.14 -4.83 -11.58
N MET A 379 -11.18 -3.55 -11.22
CA MET A 379 -12.42 -2.78 -11.09
C MET A 379 -13.10 -2.64 -12.45
N ARG A 380 -14.44 -2.75 -12.49
CA ARG A 380 -15.22 -2.71 -13.73
C ARG A 380 -16.01 -1.41 -13.84
N MET A 381 -16.37 -1.08 -15.08
CA MET A 381 -17.21 0.08 -15.38
C MET A 381 -18.61 -0.09 -14.82
N ASP A 382 -19.25 1.03 -14.48
CA ASP A 382 -20.66 1.09 -14.10
C ASP A 382 -21.03 0.17 -12.90
N GLU A 383 -20.08 -0.06 -11.99
CA GLU A 383 -20.31 -0.78 -10.73
C GLU A 383 -20.30 0.16 -9.51
N THR A 384 -20.48 -0.40 -8.31
CA THR A 384 -20.56 0.35 -7.05
C THR A 384 -19.25 0.24 -6.27
N MET A 385 -18.72 1.39 -5.85
CA MET A 385 -17.52 1.53 -5.03
C MET A 385 -17.87 2.15 -3.68
N LEU A 386 -17.42 1.54 -2.58
CA LEU A 386 -17.55 2.08 -1.22
C LEU A 386 -16.20 2.66 -0.79
N ILE A 387 -16.18 3.95 -0.44
CA ILE A 387 -14.96 4.67 -0.05
C ILE A 387 -15.07 5.21 1.39
N PRO A 388 -14.81 4.36 2.40
CA PRO A 388 -14.65 4.81 3.78
C PRO A 388 -13.29 5.48 4.01
N ALA A 389 -12.29 5.23 3.16
CA ALA A 389 -11.00 5.90 3.24
C ALA A 389 -11.16 7.43 3.08
N PRO A 390 -10.48 8.25 3.90
CA PRO A 390 -10.65 9.70 3.84
C PRO A 390 -10.28 10.31 2.48
N LEU A 391 -11.17 11.13 1.92
CA LEU A 391 -10.98 11.80 0.63
C LEU A 391 -9.94 12.94 0.70
N PHE A 392 -9.65 13.48 1.89
CA PHE A 392 -8.56 14.46 2.04
C PHE A 392 -7.17 13.82 1.92
N HIS A 393 -7.09 12.48 1.92
CA HIS A 393 -5.85 11.72 1.80
C HIS A 393 -5.75 11.07 0.42
N THR A 394 -4.51 10.88 -0.07
CA THR A 394 -4.20 10.40 -1.41
C THR A 394 -4.96 9.13 -1.81
N TRP A 395 -5.11 8.17 -0.89
CA TRP A 395 -5.75 6.89 -1.21
C TRP A 395 -7.25 7.01 -1.51
N GLY A 396 -8.03 7.63 -0.61
CA GLY A 396 -9.46 7.86 -0.84
C GLY A 396 -9.68 8.79 -2.04
N LEU A 397 -8.86 9.83 -2.18
CA LEU A 397 -8.90 10.73 -3.33
C LEU A 397 -8.64 10.00 -4.65
N ALA A 398 -7.62 9.15 -4.72
CA ALA A 398 -7.30 8.40 -5.92
C ALA A 398 -8.46 7.49 -6.34
N ALA A 399 -9.07 6.78 -5.39
CA ALA A 399 -10.26 5.96 -5.65
C ALA A 399 -11.42 6.79 -6.20
N LEU A 400 -11.70 7.96 -5.61
CA LEU A 400 -12.70 8.89 -6.15
C LEU A 400 -12.33 9.36 -7.56
N GLN A 401 -11.07 9.68 -7.83
CA GLN A 401 -10.61 10.06 -9.17
C GLN A 401 -10.85 8.96 -10.19
N ILE A 402 -10.57 7.70 -9.83
CA ILE A 402 -10.78 6.51 -10.68
C ILE A 402 -12.25 6.18 -10.87
N SER A 403 -13.11 6.50 -9.89
CA SER A 403 -14.55 6.28 -9.99
C SER A 403 -15.16 6.98 -11.21
N THR A 404 -14.63 8.14 -11.60
CA THR A 404 -15.18 8.94 -12.71
C THR A 404 -14.96 8.34 -14.10
N PRO A 405 -13.73 7.95 -14.53
CA PRO A 405 -13.54 7.29 -15.82
C PRO A 405 -14.21 5.93 -15.87
N ILE A 406 -14.36 5.22 -14.74
CA ILE A 406 -15.11 3.96 -14.70
C ILE A 406 -16.62 4.13 -14.49
N ARG A 407 -17.09 5.37 -14.33
CA ARG A 407 -18.49 5.70 -14.02
C ARG A 407 -19.05 4.91 -12.83
N ALA A 408 -18.22 4.62 -11.84
CA ALA A 408 -18.69 3.94 -10.63
C ALA A 408 -19.71 4.80 -9.89
N THR A 409 -20.67 4.14 -9.25
CA THR A 409 -21.49 4.77 -8.21
C THR A 409 -20.69 4.72 -6.91
N VAL A 410 -20.40 5.89 -6.33
CA VAL A 410 -19.60 5.99 -5.11
C VAL A 410 -20.51 6.09 -3.90
N VAL A 411 -20.35 5.21 -2.93
CA VAL A 411 -20.98 5.30 -1.60
C VAL A 411 -19.94 5.87 -0.63
N LEU A 412 -20.28 6.97 0.04
CA LEU A 412 -19.42 7.75 0.93
C LEU A 412 -20.01 7.78 2.35
N PRO A 413 -19.58 6.88 3.24
CA PRO A 413 -19.91 7.01 4.66
C PRO A 413 -19.07 8.14 5.27
N GLU A 414 -19.67 8.95 6.16
CA GLU A 414 -18.94 10.06 6.81
C GLU A 414 -17.85 9.56 7.75
N ARG A 415 -18.09 8.42 8.39
CA ARG A 415 -17.20 7.75 9.32
C ARG A 415 -17.20 6.25 9.04
N PHE A 416 -16.08 5.61 9.35
CA PHE A 416 -15.99 4.17 9.26
C PHE A 416 -16.50 3.51 10.54
N ASP A 417 -17.57 2.73 10.40
CA ASP A 417 -17.99 1.70 11.34
C ASP A 417 -17.94 0.33 10.64
N ALA A 418 -17.51 -0.71 11.36
CA ALA A 418 -17.26 -2.01 10.76
C ALA A 418 -18.55 -2.77 10.41
N GLU A 419 -19.57 -2.76 11.27
CA GLU A 419 -20.85 -3.41 11.00
C GLU A 419 -21.62 -2.64 9.92
N ASP A 420 -21.58 -1.30 10.00
CA ASP A 420 -22.19 -0.44 9.00
C ASP A 420 -21.56 -0.62 7.62
N CYS A 421 -20.24 -0.83 7.55
CA CYS A 421 -19.55 -1.15 6.30
C CYS A 421 -20.12 -2.43 5.66
N LEU A 422 -20.34 -3.49 6.43
CA LEU A 422 -20.94 -4.74 5.93
C LEU A 422 -22.40 -4.53 5.49
N ARG A 423 -23.17 -3.72 6.23
CA ARG A 423 -24.53 -3.32 5.84
C ARG A 423 -24.54 -2.59 4.50
N LEU A 424 -23.68 -1.58 4.31
CA LEU A 424 -23.57 -0.81 3.08
C LEU A 424 -23.12 -1.66 1.89
N ILE A 425 -22.23 -2.64 2.12
CA ILE A 425 -21.82 -3.61 1.09
C ILE A 425 -23.04 -4.36 0.56
N GLN A 426 -23.86 -4.92 1.44
CA GLN A 426 -25.07 -5.65 1.07
C GLN A 426 -26.09 -4.73 0.39
N GLU A 427 -26.39 -3.58 1.01
CA GLU A 427 -27.43 -2.65 0.56
C GLU A 427 -27.18 -2.12 -0.85
N HIS A 428 -25.94 -1.71 -1.12
CA HIS A 428 -25.58 -1.13 -2.42
C HIS A 428 -24.93 -2.13 -3.38
N ARG A 429 -24.87 -3.42 -3.01
CA ARG A 429 -24.19 -4.50 -3.75
C ARG A 429 -22.79 -4.08 -4.20
N VAL A 430 -22.00 -3.58 -3.25
CA VAL A 430 -20.66 -3.03 -3.49
C VAL A 430 -19.77 -4.10 -4.12
N THR A 431 -19.03 -3.73 -5.18
CA THR A 431 -18.06 -4.62 -5.82
C THR A 431 -16.61 -4.25 -5.51
N ALA A 432 -16.35 -2.98 -5.20
CA ALA A 432 -15.05 -2.46 -4.81
C ALA A 432 -15.11 -1.72 -3.46
N LEU A 433 -14.32 -2.18 -2.48
CA LEU A 433 -14.18 -1.57 -1.16
C LEU A 433 -12.78 -0.96 -1.01
N ILE A 434 -12.71 0.32 -0.62
CA ILE A 434 -11.46 1.09 -0.52
C ILE A 434 -11.16 1.38 0.96
N VAL A 435 -10.22 0.62 1.53
CA VAL A 435 -9.96 0.60 2.98
C VAL A 435 -8.49 0.86 3.30
N VAL A 436 -8.21 1.02 4.60
CA VAL A 436 -6.86 1.02 5.17
C VAL A 436 -6.72 -0.16 6.15
N PRO A 437 -5.51 -0.60 6.53
CA PRO A 437 -5.31 -1.80 7.35
C PRO A 437 -6.12 -1.85 8.66
N VAL A 438 -6.27 -0.71 9.36
CA VAL A 438 -7.07 -0.68 10.60
C VAL A 438 -8.56 -0.98 10.36
N MET A 439 -9.10 -0.61 9.19
CA MET A 439 -10.48 -0.93 8.81
C MET A 439 -10.63 -2.43 8.54
N VAL A 440 -9.63 -3.04 7.91
CA VAL A 440 -9.59 -4.50 7.68
C VAL A 440 -9.60 -5.26 9.01
N ASN A 441 -8.74 -4.88 9.96
CA ASN A 441 -8.73 -5.49 11.29
C ASN A 441 -10.07 -5.34 12.01
N ARG A 442 -10.64 -4.12 12.04
CA ARG A 442 -11.94 -3.86 12.68
C ARG A 442 -13.07 -4.72 12.09
N ILE A 443 -13.09 -4.96 10.77
CA ILE A 443 -14.05 -5.87 10.13
C ILE A 443 -13.83 -7.31 10.60
N LEU A 444 -12.58 -7.76 10.70
CA LEU A 444 -12.24 -9.12 11.15
C LEU A 444 -12.41 -9.35 12.66
N ASP A 445 -12.43 -8.28 13.45
CA ASP A 445 -12.62 -8.33 14.89
C ASP A 445 -14.11 -8.32 15.29
N LEU A 446 -15.03 -8.00 14.36
CA LEU A 446 -16.46 -8.20 14.58
C LEU A 446 -16.74 -9.67 14.94
N PRO A 447 -17.67 -9.97 15.87
CA PRO A 447 -18.08 -11.34 16.14
C PRO A 447 -18.57 -12.05 14.87
N THR A 448 -18.27 -13.35 14.72
CA THR A 448 -18.65 -14.13 13.53
C THR A 448 -20.15 -14.03 13.23
N HIS A 449 -21.01 -14.12 14.25
CA HIS A 449 -22.47 -14.02 14.07
C HIS A 449 -22.96 -12.64 13.58
N ILE A 450 -22.16 -11.58 13.76
CA ILE A 450 -22.44 -10.25 13.19
C ILE A 450 -21.97 -10.21 11.75
N ARG A 451 -20.76 -10.72 11.45
CA ARG A 451 -20.25 -10.77 10.07
C ARG A 451 -21.16 -11.58 9.15
N ASP A 452 -21.61 -12.74 9.61
CA ASP A 452 -22.43 -13.68 8.83
C ASP A 452 -23.87 -13.18 8.60
N ARG A 453 -24.28 -12.06 9.23
CA ARG A 453 -25.59 -11.43 9.03
C ARG A 453 -25.72 -10.75 7.66
N TYR A 454 -24.61 -10.34 7.07
CA TYR A 454 -24.59 -9.51 5.86
C TYR A 454 -24.02 -10.28 4.67
N ASP A 455 -24.71 -10.22 3.54
CA ASP A 455 -24.24 -10.77 2.27
C ASP A 455 -23.16 -9.85 1.65
N THR A 456 -21.91 -10.30 1.70
CA THR A 456 -20.77 -9.64 1.06
C THR A 456 -20.37 -10.26 -0.28
N SER A 457 -21.16 -11.18 -0.84
CA SER A 457 -20.78 -11.95 -2.05
C SER A 457 -20.66 -11.11 -3.32
N SER A 458 -21.09 -9.84 -3.28
CA SER A 458 -20.90 -8.90 -4.40
C SER A 458 -19.48 -8.38 -4.51
N LEU A 459 -18.69 -8.44 -3.42
CA LEU A 459 -17.31 -7.96 -3.40
C LEU A 459 -16.44 -8.76 -4.36
N ARG A 460 -15.59 -8.02 -5.07
CA ARG A 460 -14.55 -8.59 -5.97
C ARG A 460 -13.19 -7.97 -5.73
N VAL A 461 -13.19 -6.75 -5.21
CA VAL A 461 -11.98 -5.99 -4.89
C VAL A 461 -12.16 -5.37 -3.50
N VAL A 462 -11.23 -5.67 -2.61
CA VAL A 462 -11.00 -4.98 -1.36
C VAL A 462 -9.58 -4.47 -1.42
N ALA A 463 -9.41 -3.18 -1.68
CA ALA A 463 -8.09 -2.59 -1.84
C ALA A 463 -7.67 -1.87 -0.56
N SER A 464 -6.57 -2.33 0.03
CA SER A 464 -5.96 -1.77 1.24
C SER A 464 -4.68 -1.02 0.90
N CYS A 465 -4.49 0.16 1.48
CA CYS A 465 -3.30 1.00 1.26
C CYS A 465 -2.98 1.86 2.50
N GLY A 466 -1.78 2.44 2.53
CA GLY A 466 -1.41 3.51 3.47
C GLY A 466 -0.67 3.04 4.73
N ALA A 467 -0.64 1.75 5.01
CA ALA A 467 0.21 1.13 6.02
C ALA A 467 0.44 -0.35 5.68
N PRO A 468 1.47 -0.99 6.28
CA PRO A 468 1.63 -2.44 6.18
C PRO A 468 0.40 -3.19 6.68
N LEU A 469 0.08 -4.29 6.02
CA LEU A 469 -0.94 -5.26 6.45
C LEU A 469 -0.21 -6.53 6.90
N ALA A 470 -0.49 -6.98 8.12
CA ALA A 470 0.18 -8.15 8.67
C ALA A 470 -0.22 -9.42 7.90
N GLY A 471 0.75 -10.30 7.64
CA GLY A 471 0.51 -11.56 6.91
C GLY A 471 -0.63 -12.41 7.49
N PRO A 472 -0.73 -12.61 8.81
CA PRO A 472 -1.87 -13.31 9.42
C PRO A 472 -3.22 -12.63 9.16
N THR A 473 -3.26 -11.30 9.18
CA THR A 473 -4.48 -10.53 8.85
C THR A 473 -4.88 -10.73 7.39
N VAL A 474 -3.91 -10.73 6.46
CA VAL A 474 -4.14 -10.99 5.04
C VAL A 474 -4.81 -12.35 4.83
N LEU A 475 -4.21 -13.42 5.38
CA LEU A 475 -4.73 -14.77 5.24
C LEU A 475 -6.11 -14.90 5.87
N LYS A 476 -6.28 -14.44 7.12
CA LYS A 476 -7.57 -14.47 7.82
C LYS A 476 -8.65 -13.73 7.03
N PHE A 477 -8.32 -12.59 6.42
CA PHE A 477 -9.25 -11.85 5.57
C PHE A 477 -9.70 -12.68 4.37
N MET A 478 -8.75 -13.28 3.65
CA MET A 478 -9.03 -14.03 2.44
C MET A 478 -9.76 -15.35 2.73
N ASP A 479 -9.51 -15.97 3.89
CA ASP A 479 -10.27 -17.13 4.36
C ASP A 479 -11.71 -16.77 4.74
N THR A 480 -11.95 -15.54 5.21
CA THR A 480 -13.28 -15.08 5.65
C THR A 480 -14.12 -14.55 4.49
N PHE A 481 -13.53 -13.75 3.60
CA PHE A 481 -14.25 -13.01 2.55
C PHE A 481 -13.92 -13.46 1.12
N GLY A 482 -13.04 -14.45 0.97
CA GLY A 482 -12.55 -14.95 -0.30
C GLY A 482 -11.35 -14.17 -0.85
N ASP A 483 -10.87 -14.61 -2.01
CA ASP A 483 -9.68 -14.08 -2.68
C ASP A 483 -9.97 -12.76 -3.41
N VAL A 484 -10.32 -11.72 -2.64
CA VAL A 484 -10.69 -10.39 -3.14
C VAL A 484 -9.82 -9.27 -2.58
N LEU A 485 -8.83 -9.59 -1.74
CA LEU A 485 -7.94 -8.60 -1.11
C LEU A 485 -6.80 -8.20 -2.06
N TYR A 486 -6.54 -6.90 -2.14
CA TYR A 486 -5.43 -6.30 -2.87
C TYR A 486 -4.65 -5.39 -1.92
N ASN A 487 -3.33 -5.60 -1.82
CA ASN A 487 -2.45 -4.75 -1.02
C ASN A 487 -1.74 -3.76 -1.95
N VAL A 488 -1.97 -2.47 -1.74
CA VAL A 488 -1.40 -1.40 -2.56
C VAL A 488 -0.31 -0.69 -1.78
N TYR A 489 0.90 -0.70 -2.33
CA TYR A 489 2.02 0.06 -1.81
C TYR A 489 2.23 1.31 -2.67
N GLY A 490 2.42 2.45 -2.00
CA GLY A 490 2.66 3.74 -2.62
C GLY A 490 2.83 4.84 -1.58
N SER A 491 3.20 6.01 -2.06
CA SER A 491 3.28 7.24 -1.28
C SER A 491 2.50 8.36 -1.97
N THR A 492 2.44 9.55 -1.35
CA THR A 492 1.81 10.69 -2.03
C THR A 492 2.63 11.16 -3.24
N GLU A 493 3.96 11.03 -3.15
CA GLU A 493 4.93 11.43 -4.17
C GLU A 493 4.91 10.53 -5.40
N VAL A 494 4.70 9.22 -5.22
CA VAL A 494 4.72 8.25 -6.32
C VAL A 494 3.34 7.68 -6.67
N SER A 495 2.28 8.02 -5.92
CA SER A 495 0.92 7.46 -6.04
C SER A 495 0.81 5.97 -5.75
N TRP A 496 1.44 5.11 -6.55
CA TRP A 496 1.59 3.67 -6.32
C TRP A 496 2.97 3.23 -6.81
N ALA A 497 3.45 2.15 -6.23
CA ALA A 497 4.70 1.52 -6.60
C ALA A 497 4.42 0.08 -7.05
N THR A 498 3.76 -0.70 -6.19
CA THR A 498 3.42 -2.11 -6.43
C THR A 498 2.05 -2.46 -5.88
N ILE A 499 1.45 -3.51 -6.43
CA ILE A 499 0.16 -4.04 -6.01
C ILE A 499 0.27 -5.56 -5.91
N ALA A 500 0.00 -6.10 -4.73
CA ALA A 500 -0.18 -7.52 -4.52
C ALA A 500 -1.64 -7.87 -4.79
N ASP A 501 -1.85 -8.83 -5.69
CA ASP A 501 -3.17 -9.41 -5.92
C ASP A 501 -3.41 -10.58 -4.95
N PRO A 502 -4.62 -11.19 -4.96
CA PRO A 502 -4.89 -12.33 -4.09
C PRO A 502 -3.90 -13.49 -4.25
N ALA A 503 -3.41 -13.79 -5.46
CA ALA A 503 -2.49 -14.89 -5.67
C ALA A 503 -1.11 -14.58 -5.07
N ASP A 504 -0.61 -13.35 -5.27
CA ASP A 504 0.63 -12.89 -4.63
C ASP A 504 0.49 -12.92 -3.10
N LEU A 505 -0.65 -12.49 -2.55
CA LEU A 505 -0.90 -12.46 -1.09
C LEU A 505 -1.09 -13.85 -0.48
N ARG A 506 -1.63 -14.81 -1.23
CA ARG A 506 -1.66 -16.22 -0.82
C ARG A 506 -0.23 -16.76 -0.74
N ALA A 507 0.56 -16.52 -1.78
CA ALA A 507 1.94 -16.98 -1.86
C ALA A 507 2.85 -16.35 -0.80
N ALA A 508 2.84 -15.02 -0.70
CA ALA A 508 3.68 -14.22 0.17
C ALA A 508 2.84 -13.13 0.87
N PRO A 509 2.19 -13.43 2.00
CA PRO A 509 1.21 -12.54 2.65
C PRO A 509 1.73 -11.15 3.05
N THR A 510 3.05 -10.99 3.20
CA THR A 510 3.70 -9.72 3.57
C THR A 510 4.15 -8.89 2.37
N THR A 511 3.96 -9.39 1.15
CA THR A 511 4.42 -8.72 -0.06
C THR A 511 3.66 -7.41 -0.35
N ALA A 512 4.39 -6.43 -0.86
CA ALA A 512 3.84 -5.26 -1.52
C ALA A 512 3.47 -5.54 -2.99
N GLY A 513 3.79 -6.73 -3.49
CA GLY A 513 3.40 -7.24 -4.80
C GLY A 513 4.27 -6.76 -5.94
N ARG A 514 3.64 -6.56 -7.11
CA ARG A 514 4.33 -6.30 -8.38
C ARG A 514 4.03 -4.91 -8.92
N PRO A 515 4.95 -4.28 -9.67
CA PRO A 515 4.69 -2.99 -10.30
C PRO A 515 3.49 -3.07 -11.26
N PRO A 516 2.57 -2.10 -11.28
CA PRO A 516 1.52 -2.02 -12.30
C PRO A 516 2.09 -1.66 -13.68
N LEU A 517 1.28 -1.81 -14.74
CA LEU A 517 1.70 -1.46 -16.11
C LEU A 517 2.19 0.00 -16.20
N GLY A 518 3.29 0.22 -16.91
CA GLY A 518 3.97 1.51 -17.02
C GLY A 518 4.72 1.96 -15.77
N THR A 519 5.01 1.05 -14.83
CA THR A 519 5.76 1.35 -13.60
C THR A 519 7.15 0.74 -13.66
N LYS A 520 8.16 1.55 -13.36
CA LYS A 520 9.54 1.14 -13.19
C LYS A 520 9.92 1.28 -11.71
N LEU A 521 10.60 0.27 -11.19
CA LEU A 521 11.04 0.19 -9.81
C LEU A 521 12.52 -0.19 -9.77
N ALA A 522 13.26 0.41 -8.85
CA ALA A 522 14.64 0.02 -8.56
C ALA A 522 14.86 -0.03 -7.05
N VAL A 523 15.69 -0.95 -6.59
CA VAL A 523 16.21 -0.95 -5.22
C VAL A 523 17.69 -0.58 -5.30
N LEU A 524 18.08 0.54 -4.67
CA LEU A 524 19.41 1.12 -4.76
C LEU A 524 20.13 1.15 -3.40
N ASP A 525 21.45 1.06 -3.41
CA ASP A 525 22.27 1.29 -2.21
C ASP A 525 22.42 2.80 -1.90
N LYS A 526 23.23 3.10 -0.88
CA LYS A 526 23.56 4.48 -0.47
C LYS A 526 24.30 5.29 -1.54
N ASP A 527 24.98 4.62 -2.46
CA ASP A 527 25.76 5.22 -3.54
C ASP A 527 24.94 5.28 -4.86
N LEU A 528 23.62 5.05 -4.77
CA LEU A 528 22.65 5.04 -5.87
C LEU A 528 22.98 4.01 -6.96
N ARG A 529 23.51 2.85 -6.56
CA ARG A 529 23.74 1.70 -7.44
C ARG A 529 22.67 0.63 -7.19
N PRO A 530 22.10 0.00 -8.23
CA PRO A 530 21.14 -1.08 -8.00
C PRO A 530 21.77 -2.22 -7.21
N VAL A 531 21.06 -2.68 -6.18
CA VAL A 531 21.51 -3.82 -5.38
C VAL A 531 21.11 -5.15 -6.06
N PRO A 532 21.71 -6.28 -5.66
CA PRO A 532 21.24 -7.59 -6.07
C PRO A 532 19.83 -7.89 -5.54
N ARG A 533 19.11 -8.81 -6.17
CA ARG A 533 17.86 -9.35 -5.62
C ARG A 533 18.11 -10.01 -4.27
N GLY A 534 17.10 -9.94 -3.40
CA GLY A 534 17.17 -10.37 -1.99
C GLY A 534 17.93 -9.41 -1.07
N VAL A 535 18.73 -8.48 -1.60
CA VAL A 535 19.46 -7.48 -0.81
C VAL A 535 18.57 -6.26 -0.58
N THR A 536 18.59 -5.75 0.65
CA THR A 536 17.81 -4.58 1.05
C THR A 536 18.50 -3.28 0.64
N GLY A 537 17.74 -2.36 0.06
CA GLY A 537 18.17 -1.00 -0.29
C GLY A 537 16.98 -0.04 -0.36
N ARG A 538 17.21 1.20 -0.81
CA ARG A 538 16.19 2.24 -0.96
C ARG A 538 15.34 2.00 -2.18
N ILE A 539 14.01 2.14 -2.03
CA ILE A 539 13.05 1.90 -3.10
C ILE A 539 12.83 3.18 -3.90
N PHE A 540 13.12 3.10 -5.20
CA PHE A 540 12.93 4.16 -6.19
C PHE A 540 11.84 3.76 -7.19
N VAL A 541 10.95 4.69 -7.54
CA VAL A 541 9.78 4.42 -8.39
C VAL A 541 9.59 5.50 -9.45
N LEU A 542 9.26 5.08 -10.66
CA LEU A 542 8.79 5.91 -11.76
C LEU A 542 7.47 5.36 -12.29
N ASN A 543 6.47 6.22 -12.42
CA ASN A 543 5.22 5.92 -13.12
C ASN A 543 4.62 7.23 -13.69
N HIS A 544 3.41 7.15 -14.24
CA HIS A 544 2.75 8.26 -14.91
C HIS A 544 1.98 9.21 -13.96
N MET A 545 1.99 8.96 -12.65
CA MET A 545 1.37 9.78 -11.58
C MET A 545 2.38 10.13 -10.47
N LEU A 546 3.66 10.31 -10.82
CA LEU A 546 4.57 11.04 -9.92
C LEU A 546 4.02 12.45 -9.69
N PHE A 547 4.08 12.91 -8.45
CA PHE A 547 3.60 14.24 -8.06
C PHE A 547 4.28 15.40 -8.82
N ASP A 548 3.65 16.57 -8.85
CA ASP A 548 4.22 17.78 -9.48
C ASP A 548 5.17 18.54 -8.55
N GLY A 549 5.65 17.87 -7.49
CA GLY A 549 6.51 18.45 -6.46
C GLY A 549 5.78 18.97 -5.23
N TYR A 550 6.57 19.36 -4.24
CA TYR A 550 6.10 20.04 -3.04
C TYR A 550 6.02 21.55 -3.28
N THR A 551 5.00 22.22 -2.75
CA THR A 551 4.91 23.70 -2.84
C THR A 551 5.76 24.40 -1.79
N ASP A 552 6.15 23.68 -0.74
CA ASP A 552 6.70 24.24 0.49
C ASP A 552 7.83 23.37 1.10
N ALA A 553 8.36 22.41 0.35
CA ALA A 553 9.44 21.53 0.81
C ALA A 553 10.35 21.10 -0.35
N THR A 554 11.56 20.65 -0.01
CA THR A 554 12.47 20.04 -0.99
C THR A 554 11.89 18.71 -1.50
N PRO A 555 11.91 18.45 -2.82
CA PRO A 555 11.48 17.17 -3.37
C PRO A 555 12.39 16.02 -2.94
N PRO A 556 11.91 14.76 -3.00
CA PRO A 556 12.74 13.58 -2.80
C PRO A 556 13.91 13.50 -3.79
N THR A 557 14.91 12.69 -3.46
CA THR A 557 16.01 12.37 -4.37
C THR A 557 15.48 11.67 -5.62
N GLU A 558 16.03 12.01 -6.78
CA GLU A 558 15.72 11.38 -8.05
C GLU A 558 16.94 10.63 -8.59
N TRP A 559 16.71 9.45 -9.19
CA TRP A 559 17.71 8.67 -9.92
C TRP A 559 17.11 8.20 -11.25
N GLY A 560 17.62 8.73 -12.38
CA GLY A 560 17.19 8.30 -13.71
C GLY A 560 15.68 8.42 -13.96
N GLY A 561 15.02 9.45 -13.42
CA GLY A 561 13.57 9.64 -13.48
C GLY A 561 12.78 8.96 -12.35
N LEU A 562 13.39 8.07 -11.58
CA LEU A 562 12.74 7.40 -10.45
C LEU A 562 12.88 8.26 -9.19
N LEU A 563 11.79 8.43 -8.45
CA LEU A 563 11.78 9.14 -7.17
C LEU A 563 12.00 8.17 -6.01
N ASP A 564 12.81 8.61 -5.05
CA ASP A 564 12.94 7.94 -3.76
C ASP A 564 11.62 8.00 -2.98
N THR A 565 11.20 6.84 -2.49
CA THR A 565 10.01 6.70 -1.62
C THR A 565 10.32 7.00 -0.14
N GLY A 566 11.60 7.00 0.24
CA GLY A 566 12.07 7.05 1.62
C GLY A 566 11.92 5.73 2.38
N ASP A 567 11.47 4.68 1.69
CA ASP A 567 11.31 3.34 2.25
C ASP A 567 12.44 2.42 1.76
N LEU A 568 12.81 1.48 2.62
CA LEU A 568 13.78 0.42 2.34
C LEU A 568 13.05 -0.88 2.03
N GLY A 569 13.61 -1.70 1.17
CA GLY A 569 13.05 -2.99 0.81
C GLY A 569 13.94 -3.79 -0.12
N TYR A 570 13.43 -4.92 -0.59
CA TYR A 570 14.12 -5.80 -1.51
C TYR A 570 13.13 -6.41 -2.51
N LEU A 571 13.67 -6.89 -3.63
CA LEU A 571 12.96 -7.73 -4.58
C LEU A 571 13.37 -9.19 -4.37
N ASP A 572 12.41 -10.09 -4.26
CA ASP A 572 12.71 -11.52 -4.15
C ASP A 572 13.03 -12.18 -5.51
N ALA A 573 13.17 -13.51 -5.48
CA ALA A 573 13.37 -14.34 -6.65
C ALA A 573 12.22 -14.20 -7.66
N ASP A 574 10.99 -14.11 -7.17
CA ASP A 574 9.75 -14.00 -7.97
C ASP A 574 9.52 -12.57 -8.52
N GLY A 575 10.32 -11.58 -8.09
CA GLY A 575 10.18 -10.17 -8.46
C GLY A 575 9.06 -9.46 -7.70
N LEU A 576 8.64 -10.03 -6.57
CA LEU A 576 7.76 -9.40 -5.59
C LEU A 576 8.57 -8.42 -4.73
N LEU A 577 7.97 -7.26 -4.44
CA LEU A 577 8.56 -6.27 -3.56
C LEU A 577 8.20 -6.53 -2.11
N PHE A 578 9.19 -6.46 -1.23
CA PHE A 578 9.00 -6.46 0.23
C PHE A 578 9.56 -5.17 0.80
N VAL A 579 8.72 -4.46 1.56
CA VAL A 579 9.12 -3.22 2.21
C VAL A 579 9.62 -3.56 3.61
N ALA A 580 10.92 -3.35 3.86
CA ALA A 580 11.57 -3.68 5.13
C ALA A 580 11.35 -2.63 6.22
N GLY A 581 10.99 -1.40 5.84
CA GLY A 581 10.77 -0.30 6.79
C GLY A 581 11.08 1.05 6.18
N ARG A 582 11.17 2.08 7.00
CA ARG A 582 11.67 3.39 6.58
C ARG A 582 13.13 3.58 6.94
N ASP A 583 13.85 4.31 6.10
CA ASP A 583 15.25 4.68 6.35
C ASP A 583 15.39 5.51 7.65
N ASP A 584 14.43 6.43 7.89
CA ASP A 584 14.40 7.27 9.09
C ASP A 584 13.87 6.57 10.36
N GLU A 585 13.38 5.33 10.24
CA GLU A 585 12.98 4.48 11.38
C GLU A 585 14.04 3.41 11.71
N MET A 586 15.17 3.37 10.99
CA MET A 586 16.24 2.42 11.25
C MET A 586 16.82 2.61 12.66
N ILE A 587 16.93 1.52 13.41
CA ILE A 587 17.46 1.51 14.76
C ILE A 587 18.90 1.00 14.70
N ILE A 588 19.86 1.83 15.12
CA ILE A 588 21.27 1.45 15.17
C ILE A 588 21.59 1.00 16.60
N SER A 589 21.63 -0.32 16.81
CA SER A 589 21.82 -0.93 18.14
C SER A 589 23.13 -1.71 18.18
N GLY A 590 24.16 -1.17 18.82
CA GLY A 590 25.46 -1.81 18.95
C GLY A 590 26.25 -1.91 17.65
N GLY A 591 26.05 -0.94 16.75
CA GLY A 591 26.69 -0.90 15.42
C GLY A 591 25.93 -1.68 14.34
N GLU A 592 24.85 -2.38 14.70
CA GLU A 592 24.01 -3.13 13.76
C GLU A 592 22.77 -2.33 13.37
N ASN A 593 22.45 -2.35 12.08
CA ASN A 593 21.25 -1.73 11.52
C ASN A 593 20.07 -2.69 11.67
N VAL A 594 19.12 -2.34 12.53
CA VAL A 594 17.93 -3.15 12.81
C VAL A 594 16.68 -2.39 12.40
N PHE A 595 15.80 -3.04 11.65
CA PHE A 595 14.51 -2.47 11.28
C PHE A 595 13.42 -2.90 12.25
N PRO A 596 12.51 -1.98 12.66
CA PRO A 596 11.40 -2.33 13.54
C PRO A 596 10.43 -3.36 12.93
N ARG A 597 10.22 -3.29 11.62
CA ARG A 597 9.13 -4.01 10.95
C ARG A 597 9.28 -5.54 10.98
N PRO A 598 10.44 -6.16 10.72
CA PRO A 598 10.60 -7.60 10.93
C PRO A 598 10.18 -8.08 12.33
N VAL A 599 10.43 -7.25 13.36
CA VAL A 599 10.04 -7.55 14.75
C VAL A 599 8.52 -7.40 14.92
N GLU A 600 7.92 -6.35 14.38
CA GLU A 600 6.47 -6.14 14.36
C GLU A 600 5.75 -7.30 13.64
N GLU A 601 6.26 -7.72 12.48
CA GLU A 601 5.72 -8.82 11.69
C GLU A 601 5.83 -10.15 12.43
N ALA A 602 6.99 -10.47 13.00
CA ALA A 602 7.17 -11.68 13.80
C ALA A 602 6.16 -11.71 14.97
N LEU A 603 6.03 -10.62 15.73
CA LEU A 603 5.09 -10.54 16.85
C LEU A 603 3.62 -10.59 16.43
N SER A 604 3.28 -10.13 15.23
CA SER A 604 1.92 -10.21 14.72
C SER A 604 1.42 -11.65 14.48
N HIS A 605 2.33 -12.62 14.41
CA HIS A 605 1.98 -14.05 14.31
C HIS A 605 1.61 -14.69 15.66
N LEU A 606 1.87 -14.01 16.78
CA LEU A 606 1.43 -14.50 18.09
C LEU A 606 -0.10 -14.36 18.21
N PRO A 607 -0.84 -15.46 18.49
CA PRO A 607 -2.29 -15.40 18.67
C PRO A 607 -2.74 -14.39 19.73
N GLN A 608 -1.90 -14.13 20.73
CA GLN A 608 -2.14 -13.20 21.82
C GLN A 608 -2.03 -11.73 21.40
N VAL A 609 -1.34 -11.43 20.29
CA VAL A 609 -1.08 -10.07 19.84
C VAL A 609 -2.20 -9.61 18.90
N SER A 610 -2.79 -8.46 19.22
CA SER A 610 -3.74 -7.77 18.36
C SER A 610 -3.02 -6.75 17.47
N GLU A 611 -2.17 -5.94 18.06
CA GLU A 611 -1.38 -4.92 17.37
C GLU A 611 0.00 -4.79 18.03
N VAL A 612 0.98 -4.35 17.25
CA VAL A 612 2.32 -4.10 17.75
C VAL A 612 2.97 -2.94 17.01
N ALA A 613 3.73 -2.14 17.74
CA ALA A 613 4.64 -1.14 17.19
C ALA A 613 6.00 -1.25 17.87
N VAL A 614 7.07 -1.15 17.09
CA VAL A 614 8.45 -1.17 17.56
C VAL A 614 9.13 0.13 17.18
N VAL A 615 9.89 0.69 18.12
CA VAL A 615 10.61 1.96 17.97
C VAL A 615 12.00 1.86 18.59
N GLY A 616 12.91 2.70 18.11
CA GLY A 616 14.22 2.89 18.73
C GLY A 616 14.14 3.87 19.89
N VAL A 617 14.71 3.50 21.03
CA VAL A 617 14.90 4.40 22.17
C VAL A 617 16.38 4.49 22.53
N PRO A 618 16.85 5.61 23.10
CA PRO A 618 18.25 5.76 23.49
C PRO A 618 18.72 4.65 24.46
N ASP A 619 19.93 4.14 24.22
CA ASP A 619 20.65 3.21 25.08
C ASP A 619 22.08 3.74 25.29
N LYS A 620 22.57 3.75 26.53
CA LYS A 620 23.88 4.32 26.86
C LYS A 620 25.06 3.52 26.30
N GLU A 621 24.89 2.22 26.11
CA GLU A 621 25.93 1.28 25.70
C GLU A 621 25.82 0.94 24.20
N TYR A 622 24.58 0.85 23.69
CA TYR A 622 24.29 0.42 22.31
C TYR A 622 23.92 1.57 21.38
N GLY A 623 23.87 2.81 21.87
CA GLY A 623 23.37 3.98 21.15
C GLY A 623 21.84 4.02 21.12
N GLN A 624 21.23 3.00 20.51
CA GLN A 624 19.80 2.74 20.59
C GLN A 624 19.50 1.29 20.98
N ARG A 625 18.27 1.04 21.40
CA ARG A 625 17.69 -0.28 21.65
C ARG A 625 16.23 -0.30 21.21
N LEU A 626 15.70 -1.50 20.97
CA LEU A 626 14.31 -1.68 20.56
C LEU A 626 13.37 -1.63 21.76
N ALA A 627 12.28 -0.88 21.62
CA ALA A 627 11.13 -0.89 22.52
C ALA A 627 9.88 -1.34 21.76
N ALA A 628 9.26 -2.42 22.21
CA ALA A 628 8.01 -2.96 21.66
C ALA A 628 6.81 -2.51 22.48
N PHE A 629 5.79 -2.01 21.80
CA PHE A 629 4.51 -1.62 22.35
C PHE A 629 3.45 -2.57 21.79
N VAL A 630 2.85 -3.37 22.67
CA VAL A 630 2.01 -4.51 22.30
C VAL A 630 0.60 -4.30 22.82
N VAL A 631 -0.39 -4.48 21.95
CA VAL A 631 -1.80 -4.57 22.32
C VAL A 631 -2.19 -6.04 22.28
N THR A 632 -2.67 -6.58 23.40
CA THR A 632 -3.07 -7.98 23.50
C THR A 632 -4.54 -8.17 23.15
N ARG A 633 -4.87 -9.34 22.61
CA ARG A 633 -6.27 -9.76 22.47
C ARG A 633 -6.86 -10.09 23.84
N GLU A 634 -8.14 -9.77 24.02
CA GLU A 634 -8.85 -10.07 25.27
C GLU A 634 -8.88 -11.58 25.55
N GLY A 635 -8.67 -11.98 26.80
CA GLY A 635 -8.68 -13.37 27.23
C GLY A 635 -7.38 -14.16 27.00
N PHE A 636 -6.36 -13.55 26.40
CA PHE A 636 -5.03 -14.18 26.21
C PHE A 636 -3.98 -13.62 27.18
N GLY A 637 -3.14 -14.50 27.72
CA GLY A 637 -1.98 -14.11 28.54
C GLY A 637 -0.71 -14.01 27.70
N LEU A 638 0.01 -12.88 27.82
CA LEU A 638 1.31 -12.67 27.21
C LEU A 638 2.19 -11.83 28.15
N ASP A 639 3.40 -12.30 28.46
CA ASP A 639 4.37 -11.55 29.25
C ASP A 639 5.57 -11.07 28.43
N ARG A 640 6.41 -10.24 29.05
CA ARG A 640 7.55 -9.59 28.39
C ARG A 640 8.64 -10.60 27.98
N ASP A 641 8.84 -11.65 28.77
CA ASP A 641 9.90 -12.63 28.52
C ASP A 641 9.49 -13.62 27.44
N MET A 642 8.20 -13.97 27.35
CA MET A 642 7.61 -14.67 26.21
C MET A 642 7.87 -13.91 24.90
N VAL A 643 7.58 -12.60 24.86
CA VAL A 643 7.84 -11.74 23.69
C VAL A 643 9.32 -11.75 23.29
N ARG A 644 10.22 -11.55 24.27
CA ARG A 644 11.68 -11.54 24.03
C ARG A 644 12.19 -12.89 23.55
N ASN A 645 11.76 -13.98 24.18
CA ASN A 645 12.12 -15.34 23.80
C ASN A 645 11.61 -15.65 22.40
N TYR A 646 10.38 -15.29 22.08
CA TYR A 646 9.77 -15.51 20.77
C TYR A 646 10.59 -14.86 19.65
N ILE A 647 11.01 -13.60 19.83
CA ILE A 647 11.85 -12.90 18.86
C ILE A 647 13.25 -13.50 18.79
N ARG A 648 13.86 -13.86 19.93
CA ARG A 648 15.23 -14.40 19.98
C ARG A 648 15.40 -15.68 19.16
N HIS A 649 14.35 -16.50 19.05
CA HIS A 649 14.39 -17.74 18.26
C HIS A 649 14.17 -17.52 16.76
N ARG A 650 13.67 -16.36 16.34
CA ARG A 650 13.29 -16.06 14.94
C ARG A 650 14.20 -15.05 14.25
N LEU A 651 14.62 -14.03 14.97
CA LEU A 651 15.40 -12.91 14.43
C LEU A 651 16.78 -12.83 15.09
N SER A 652 17.63 -11.94 14.57
CA SER A 652 18.95 -11.70 15.14
C SER A 652 18.84 -11.26 16.60
N ARG A 653 19.88 -11.55 17.41
CA ARG A 653 19.94 -11.12 18.82
C ARG A 653 19.79 -9.60 18.99
N PHE A 654 20.19 -8.82 17.99
CA PHE A 654 20.09 -7.36 17.98
C PHE A 654 18.65 -6.88 17.74
N SER A 655 17.77 -7.74 17.24
CA SER A 655 16.35 -7.48 17.00
C SER A 655 15.47 -7.75 18.22
N VAL A 656 16.01 -8.29 19.31
CA VAL A 656 15.23 -8.60 20.52
C VAL A 656 14.89 -7.29 21.27
N PRO A 657 13.60 -6.96 21.48
CA PRO A 657 13.21 -5.76 22.23
C PRO A 657 13.71 -5.80 23.67
N ARG A 658 14.39 -4.74 24.11
CA ARG A 658 14.80 -4.58 25.52
C ARG A 658 13.63 -4.12 26.38
N ASP A 659 12.77 -3.25 25.85
CA ASP A 659 11.50 -2.90 26.49
C ASP A 659 10.34 -3.59 25.79
N VAL A 660 9.39 -4.05 26.60
CA VAL A 660 8.09 -4.53 26.16
C VAL A 660 7.04 -3.88 27.05
N THR A 661 6.16 -3.06 26.45
CA THR A 661 5.10 -2.32 27.13
C THR A 661 3.76 -2.76 26.57
N PHE A 662 2.83 -3.12 27.44
CA PHE A 662 1.47 -3.48 27.04
C PHE A 662 0.56 -2.25 27.11
N LEU A 663 -0.23 -2.03 26.07
CA LEU A 663 -1.16 -0.91 25.94
C LEU A 663 -2.57 -1.42 25.61
N GLU A 664 -3.59 -0.63 25.96
CA GLU A 664 -4.97 -0.89 25.52
C GLU A 664 -5.15 -0.64 24.02
N ALA A 665 -4.47 0.38 23.47
CA ALA A 665 -4.49 0.70 22.05
C ALA A 665 -3.22 1.45 21.62
N LEU A 666 -2.84 1.32 20.35
CA LEU A 666 -1.76 2.13 19.77
C LEU A 666 -2.27 3.52 19.37
N PRO A 667 -1.50 4.60 19.61
CA PRO A 667 -1.87 5.95 19.19
C PRO A 667 -1.86 6.06 17.67
N ARG A 668 -2.91 6.64 17.08
CA ARG A 668 -3.08 6.77 15.62
C ARG A 668 -3.47 8.18 15.21
N ASN A 669 -3.15 8.54 13.98
CA ASN A 669 -3.64 9.77 13.36
C ASN A 669 -5.03 9.58 12.73
N ALA A 670 -5.59 10.66 12.16
CA ALA A 670 -6.89 10.65 11.50
C ALA A 670 -6.98 9.73 10.26
N THR A 671 -5.85 9.34 9.66
CA THR A 671 -5.81 8.38 8.54
C THR A 671 -5.63 6.93 9.01
N GLY A 672 -5.58 6.70 10.33
CA GLY A 672 -5.40 5.38 10.93
C GLY A 672 -3.94 4.91 11.02
N LYS A 673 -2.95 5.73 10.67
CA LYS A 673 -1.52 5.40 10.78
C LYS A 673 -1.05 5.54 12.24
N ILE A 674 -0.22 4.60 12.71
CA ILE A 674 0.35 4.62 14.07
C ILE A 674 1.30 5.81 14.23
N LEU A 675 1.17 6.55 15.33
CA LEU A 675 2.01 7.68 15.69
C LEU A 675 3.15 7.23 16.60
N LYS A 676 4.13 6.49 16.05
CA LYS A 676 5.26 5.92 16.80
C LYS A 676 5.98 6.90 17.74
N ARG A 677 6.13 8.17 17.32
CA ARG A 677 6.77 9.23 18.12
C ARG A 677 6.11 9.49 19.48
N THR A 678 4.79 9.27 19.62
CA THR A 678 4.08 9.55 20.88
C THR A 678 4.25 8.41 21.87
N LEU A 679 4.70 7.23 21.44
CA LEU A 679 4.96 6.08 22.31
C LEU A 679 6.17 6.28 23.24
N ILE A 680 7.09 7.18 22.86
CA ILE A 680 8.36 7.41 23.57
C ILE A 680 8.40 8.77 24.28
N GLN A 681 7.33 9.56 24.19
CA GLN A 681 7.25 10.82 24.92
C GLN A 681 6.90 10.51 26.38
N PRO A 682 7.61 11.11 27.36
CA PRO A 682 7.22 10.99 28.75
C PRO A 682 5.81 11.55 28.94
N SER A 683 4.98 10.79 29.66
CA SER A 683 3.59 11.14 29.99
C SER A 683 3.47 12.48 30.70
#